data_AF-A0A7X6UJT5-F1
#
_entry.id   AF-A0A7X6UJT5-F1
#
_cell.length_a   1.000
_cell.length_b   1.000
_cell.length_c   1.000
_cell.angle_alpha   90.00
_cell.angle_beta   90.00
_cell.angle_gamma   90.00
#
_symmetry.space_group_name_H-M   'P 1'
#
loop_
_entity.id
_entity.type
_entity.pdbx_description
1 polymer ?
#
loop_
_entity_poly.entity_id
_entity_poly.type
_entity_poly.pdbx_seq_one_letter_code
_entity_poly.pdbx_strand_id
1 'polypeptide(L)'
;NFKRLLKPILVILAILILTLSVSAGDLFSTYEQRIKVTVDHTKIDADLSWFPVTVFLGNYGDIDVGTEAIDRSYSSSANYTYINKDNPANASGKITSVEIFAETSITGAIVATFYQPDPTGYPNNLTARDSYEIGSITAGSKQTFVVDLDIEEGDYLGIYYSSGTISSGEGIFSAAWRINGDYTDCNNEEFTYLSQVIISLYATGFEKSQGAEVFTEFDADEDFDRIAFTSSDGETQLYADCELFDDSEQKAIYHVSKTGWTVSSSSDTKIYIYYDKTAGHNTTYISKSGGIAAQSVWDGSFEAVYHMADNPDSIDVGSPAINRGYNAGIGKTYIVKENPANASGVITQVQLYFYTSATNVKVFTCSADGNYITSRDVEIIGSVGTGLQKFNVSLNIEAGDYIGYYAETGNLRLAGSGEGYAGIWELGGDNTDCNNVEFSSLSGRTLSLYGMTVDIIDSTSNANHGDKKDSAEPTEATGKVGQGQDFDGSDDYIDVSADTSINIANDVTLSVLFKLDNNRTSATAGLENLLNKYGNYAFEFPSSDGALQYAYYDGYIGSWQRYKSDKVSWDAKTYFLANLVHDTTANKDYFYVDGSLDVERADSSTTTNTTYELNIGHHNKTNFIEGLIDEIRISSTNRSAAWIAATYDSLWDTLLTYGAEETGGSEPESSSNILFIFSNF
;
A
#
# COMPACT_ATOMS: atom_id res chain seq x y z
N ASN A 1 14.69 21.77 -77.70
CA ASN A 1 15.32 22.96 -77.10
C ASN A 1 14.25 23.73 -76.35
N PHE A 2 14.38 23.75 -75.02
CA PHE A 2 13.84 24.72 -74.06
C PHE A 2 12.39 25.24 -74.18
N LYS A 3 11.64 24.99 -73.09
CA LYS A 3 10.67 25.89 -72.43
C LYS A 3 9.46 26.39 -73.25
N ARG A 4 8.26 26.11 -72.75
CA ARG A 4 7.43 27.08 -71.99
C ARG A 4 5.99 26.55 -71.78
N LEU A 5 5.58 26.53 -70.50
CA LEU A 5 4.25 26.83 -69.92
C LEU A 5 3.01 26.02 -70.39
N LEU A 6 1.97 25.77 -69.61
CA LEU A 6 1.67 25.71 -68.16
C LEU A 6 0.14 25.41 -68.12
N LYS A 7 -0.28 24.22 -67.64
CA LYS A 7 -1.65 23.82 -67.17
C LYS A 7 -2.88 23.99 -68.12
N PRO A 8 -4.03 23.30 -67.92
CA PRO A 8 -4.42 22.32 -66.89
C PRO A 8 -4.96 20.98 -67.46
N ILE A 9 -4.82 19.88 -66.72
CA ILE A 9 -5.72 18.69 -66.60
C ILE A 9 -4.87 17.62 -65.88
N LEU A 10 -4.95 17.66 -64.56
CA LEU A 10 -4.63 16.54 -63.67
C LEU A 10 -5.53 16.76 -62.45
N VAL A 11 -6.81 16.45 -62.65
CA VAL A 11 -7.90 16.56 -61.66
C VAL A 11 -8.17 15.21 -60.98
N ILE A 12 -7.24 14.25 -61.06
CA ILE A 12 -7.36 12.97 -60.34
C ILE A 12 -5.98 12.56 -59.82
N LEU A 13 -5.42 13.34 -58.89
CA LEU A 13 -4.38 12.87 -57.96
C LEU A 13 -4.12 13.90 -56.84
N ALA A 14 -5.18 14.38 -56.18
CA ALA A 14 -5.05 15.22 -54.99
C ALA A 14 -6.35 15.21 -54.17
N ILE A 15 -6.88 14.02 -53.93
CA ILE A 15 -7.53 13.72 -52.65
C ILE A 15 -6.34 13.25 -51.80
N LEU A 16 -5.54 14.16 -51.24
CA LEU A 16 -5.72 14.63 -49.88
C LEU A 16 -6.21 13.50 -48.96
N ILE A 17 -5.36 12.47 -48.86
CA ILE A 17 -5.15 11.75 -47.61
C ILE A 17 -4.64 12.81 -46.62
N LEU A 18 -5.56 13.57 -46.03
CA LEU A 18 -5.35 14.11 -44.70
C LEU A 18 -5.62 12.93 -43.79
N THR A 19 -4.57 12.43 -43.18
CA THR A 19 -4.58 11.32 -42.23
C THR A 19 -5.42 11.69 -41.03
N LEU A 20 -6.71 11.35 -41.06
CA LEU A 20 -7.43 10.94 -39.86
C LEU A 20 -6.91 9.54 -39.52
N SER A 21 -5.83 9.48 -38.76
CA SER A 21 -5.37 8.26 -38.12
C SER A 21 -5.63 8.41 -36.63
N VAL A 22 -6.88 8.24 -36.20
CA VAL A 22 -7.07 7.44 -34.99
C VAL A 22 -6.72 6.04 -35.46
N SER A 23 -5.50 5.61 -35.14
CA SER A 23 -5.09 4.22 -35.32
C SER A 23 -6.20 3.36 -34.73
N ALA A 24 -6.66 2.35 -35.44
CA ALA A 24 -7.60 1.35 -34.90
C ALA A 24 -6.96 0.49 -33.77
N GLY A 25 -5.90 0.99 -33.12
CA GLY A 25 -5.12 0.35 -32.06
C GLY A 25 -4.89 1.22 -30.82
N ASP A 26 -5.26 2.51 -30.80
CA ASP A 26 -5.21 3.33 -29.57
C ASP A 26 -6.44 3.00 -28.68
N LEU A 27 -6.19 2.79 -27.37
CA LEU A 27 -7.23 2.44 -26.39
C LEU A 27 -8.26 3.55 -26.14
N PHE A 28 -8.07 4.76 -26.65
CA PHE A 28 -9.12 5.80 -26.67
C PHE A 28 -10.40 5.42 -27.42
N SER A 29 -10.38 4.34 -28.20
CA SER A 29 -11.59 3.75 -28.76
C SER A 29 -12.43 2.96 -27.75
N THR A 30 -11.86 2.66 -26.58
CA THR A 30 -12.44 1.86 -25.50
C THR A 30 -12.61 2.65 -24.20
N TYR A 31 -11.76 3.64 -23.95
CA TYR A 31 -11.78 4.50 -22.76
C TYR A 31 -12.01 5.97 -23.16
N GLU A 32 -12.78 6.69 -22.34
CA GLU A 32 -13.12 8.11 -22.58
C GLU A 32 -12.02 9.07 -22.15
N GLN A 33 -11.18 8.72 -21.17
CA GLN A 33 -10.21 9.61 -20.55
C GLN A 33 -8.83 8.96 -20.50
N ARG A 34 -7.76 9.77 -20.60
CA ARG A 34 -6.40 9.31 -20.30
C ARG A 34 -5.53 10.39 -19.67
N ILE A 35 -4.54 9.96 -18.90
CA ILE A 35 -3.45 10.78 -18.37
C ILE A 35 -2.12 10.26 -18.93
N LYS A 36 -1.24 11.17 -19.35
CA LYS A 36 0.14 10.82 -19.71
C LYS A 36 1.03 10.89 -18.47
N VAL A 37 1.75 9.81 -18.18
CA VAL A 37 2.78 9.76 -17.14
C VAL A 37 4.17 9.69 -17.77
N THR A 38 5.10 10.47 -17.23
CA THR A 38 6.48 10.55 -17.71
C THR A 38 7.43 10.10 -16.62
N VAL A 39 8.23 9.08 -16.93
CA VAL A 39 9.33 8.58 -16.11
C VAL A 39 10.58 9.42 -16.41
N ASP A 40 11.11 10.10 -15.40
CA ASP A 40 12.27 10.99 -15.54
C ASP A 40 13.56 10.20 -15.75
N HIS A 41 14.10 10.24 -16.98
CA HIS A 41 15.35 9.53 -17.28
C HIS A 41 16.57 10.09 -16.56
N THR A 42 16.52 11.33 -16.05
CA THR A 42 17.65 11.94 -15.35
C THR A 42 17.91 11.32 -13.98
N LYS A 43 16.96 10.51 -13.49
CA LYS A 43 17.06 9.69 -12.28
C LYS A 43 17.42 8.23 -12.56
N ILE A 44 17.64 7.88 -13.83
CA ILE A 44 17.91 6.51 -14.26
C ILE A 44 19.34 6.44 -14.78
N ASP A 45 20.23 5.79 -14.03
CA ASP A 45 21.65 5.72 -14.38
C ASP A 45 21.97 4.68 -15.49
N ALA A 46 21.06 3.76 -15.77
CA ALA A 46 21.18 2.76 -16.84
C ALA A 46 19.79 2.25 -17.27
N ASP A 47 19.65 1.84 -18.53
CA ASP A 47 18.40 1.25 -19.02
C ASP A 47 17.94 0.07 -18.16
N LEU A 48 16.68 0.11 -17.70
CA LEU A 48 16.11 -0.88 -16.80
C LEU A 48 15.09 -1.74 -17.54
N SER A 49 15.33 -3.04 -17.63
CA SER A 49 14.44 -3.99 -18.32
C SER A 49 13.47 -4.63 -17.34
N TRP A 50 12.17 -4.65 -17.65
CA TRP A 50 11.13 -5.22 -16.78
C TRP A 50 11.08 -4.56 -15.38
N PHE A 51 11.42 -3.28 -15.28
CA PHE A 51 11.44 -2.52 -14.03
C PHE A 51 10.03 -2.15 -13.57
N PRO A 52 9.56 -2.58 -12.38
CA PRO A 52 8.27 -2.15 -11.85
C PRO A 52 8.30 -0.67 -11.47
N VAL A 53 7.44 0.12 -12.11
CA VAL A 53 7.23 1.53 -11.78
C VAL A 53 5.99 1.66 -10.91
N THR A 54 6.14 2.29 -9.75
CA THR A 54 5.05 2.59 -8.81
C THR A 54 4.36 3.87 -9.24
N VAL A 55 3.07 3.77 -9.54
CA VAL A 55 2.20 4.87 -9.96
C VAL A 55 1.27 5.22 -8.79
N PHE A 56 1.25 6.50 -8.44
CA PHE A 56 0.42 7.08 -7.39
C PHE A 56 -0.68 7.93 -8.04
N LEU A 57 -1.94 7.60 -7.78
CA LEU A 57 -3.10 8.37 -8.23
C LEU A 57 -3.86 8.93 -7.03
N GLY A 58 -4.24 10.20 -7.09
CA GLY A 58 -5.00 10.86 -6.03
C GLY A 58 -4.20 11.81 -5.15
N ASN A 59 -4.65 11.94 -3.90
CA ASN A 59 -4.11 12.89 -2.93
C ASN A 59 -3.22 12.18 -1.90
N TYR A 60 -1.93 12.54 -1.82
CA TYR A 60 -0.93 11.88 -0.97
C TYR A 60 -0.20 12.84 -0.03
N GLY A 61 0.23 12.28 1.11
CA GLY A 61 0.91 12.96 2.20
C GLY A 61 -0.08 13.81 2.98
N ASP A 62 -0.36 13.48 4.24
CA ASP A 62 -1.37 14.20 5.02
C ASP A 62 -0.77 15.48 5.62
N ILE A 63 -1.39 16.62 5.29
CA ILE A 63 -1.06 17.89 5.93
C ILE A 63 -2.02 18.12 7.09
N ASP A 64 -1.48 18.48 8.25
CA ASP A 64 -2.23 19.01 9.37
C ASP A 64 -1.66 20.34 9.86
N VAL A 65 -2.54 21.28 10.24
CA VAL A 65 -2.14 22.60 10.75
C VAL A 65 -3.21 23.19 11.68
N GLY A 66 -2.77 23.87 12.73
CA GLY A 66 -3.64 24.49 13.72
C GLY A 66 -4.17 23.49 14.76
N THR A 67 -5.17 23.90 15.54
CA THR A 67 -5.60 23.15 16.73
C THR A 67 -7.06 22.76 16.65
N GLU A 68 -7.38 21.56 17.12
CA GLU A 68 -8.70 20.94 17.04
C GLU A 68 -9.88 21.92 17.29
N ALA A 69 -10.85 21.88 16.37
CA ALA A 69 -12.01 22.76 16.34
C ALA A 69 -13.13 22.27 17.28
N ILE A 70 -12.97 22.57 18.58
CA ILE A 70 -13.89 22.12 19.64
C ILE A 70 -14.55 23.28 20.41
N ASP A 71 -15.56 22.95 21.21
CA ASP A 71 -16.13 23.85 22.22
C ASP A 71 -15.11 24.06 23.36
N ARG A 72 -14.76 25.32 23.62
CA ARG A 72 -13.76 25.72 24.61
C ARG A 72 -14.37 26.75 25.54
N SER A 73 -13.74 26.94 26.70
CA SER A 73 -14.31 27.75 27.78
C SER A 73 -14.31 29.27 27.55
N TYR A 74 -13.70 29.74 26.47
CA TYR A 74 -13.61 31.15 26.11
C TYR A 74 -13.99 31.37 24.65
N SER A 75 -14.03 32.64 24.26
CA SER A 75 -14.33 33.02 22.88
C SER A 75 -13.50 34.22 22.47
N SER A 76 -12.99 34.21 21.25
CA SER A 76 -12.26 35.34 20.67
C SER A 76 -13.21 36.23 19.87
N SER A 77 -13.03 37.55 19.97
CA SER A 77 -13.93 38.54 19.39
C SER A 77 -13.58 38.90 17.94
N ALA A 78 -14.59 39.27 17.15
CA ALA A 78 -14.46 39.75 15.77
C ALA A 78 -13.62 41.01 15.59
N ASN A 79 -13.32 41.34 14.32
CA ASN A 79 -12.48 42.45 13.83
C ASN A 79 -10.99 42.28 14.11
N TYR A 80 -10.54 41.03 14.24
CA TYR A 80 -9.13 40.70 14.38
C TYR A 80 -8.80 39.52 13.48
N THR A 81 -7.58 39.51 12.96
CA THR A 81 -6.97 38.31 12.40
C THR A 81 -6.27 37.58 13.55
N TYR A 82 -6.67 36.33 13.80
CA TYR A 82 -6.03 35.44 14.77
C TYR A 82 -5.26 34.35 14.05
N ILE A 83 -4.08 33.99 14.55
CA ILE A 83 -3.24 32.93 13.97
C ILE A 83 -2.81 32.00 15.09
N ASN A 84 -3.07 30.71 14.95
CA ASN A 84 -2.59 29.71 15.91
C ASN A 84 -1.08 29.54 15.74
N LYS A 85 -0.33 29.60 16.84
CA LYS A 85 1.11 29.31 16.84
C LYS A 85 1.39 27.82 17.06
N ASP A 86 0.47 27.13 17.71
CA ASP A 86 0.58 25.70 17.95
C ASP A 86 0.28 24.93 16.68
N ASN A 87 0.96 23.79 16.52
CA ASN A 87 0.82 22.90 15.38
C ASN A 87 1.01 23.60 14.02
N PRO A 88 2.22 24.13 13.74
CA PRO A 88 2.55 24.58 12.40
C PRO A 88 2.47 23.40 11.41
N ALA A 89 2.25 23.70 10.14
CA ALA A 89 2.09 22.71 9.09
C ALA A 89 3.23 21.71 9.09
N ASN A 90 2.89 20.42 9.12
CA ASN A 90 3.84 19.32 9.10
C ASN A 90 4.49 19.09 7.71
N ALA A 91 3.89 19.59 6.63
CA ALA A 91 4.42 19.49 5.27
C ALA A 91 3.90 20.63 4.35
N SER A 92 4.46 20.71 3.14
CA SER A 92 4.07 21.68 2.11
C SER A 92 3.08 21.06 1.12
N GLY A 93 2.09 21.83 0.65
CA GLY A 93 1.11 21.35 -0.33
C GLY A 93 -0.16 22.20 -0.36
N LYS A 94 -1.32 21.54 -0.33
CA LYS A 94 -2.65 22.17 -0.39
C LYS A 94 -3.48 21.82 0.82
N ILE A 95 -4.03 22.82 1.49
CA ILE A 95 -5.11 22.65 2.48
C ILE A 95 -6.44 22.59 1.74
N THR A 96 -7.23 21.57 2.00
CA THR A 96 -8.54 21.34 1.35
C THR A 96 -9.71 21.32 2.29
N SER A 97 -9.46 21.19 3.59
CA SER A 97 -10.50 21.16 4.62
C SER A 97 -10.12 22.08 5.78
N VAL A 98 -11.06 22.91 6.22
CA VAL A 98 -10.91 23.74 7.43
C VAL A 98 -12.09 23.48 8.36
N GLU A 99 -11.77 23.12 9.60
CA GLU A 99 -12.72 22.95 10.68
C GLU A 99 -12.71 24.15 11.62
N ILE A 100 -13.90 24.65 11.94
CA ILE A 100 -14.09 25.85 12.77
C ILE A 100 -15.20 25.60 13.78
N PHE A 101 -14.96 25.94 15.05
CA PHE A 101 -16.02 25.99 16.05
C PHE A 101 -16.35 27.43 16.40
N ALA A 102 -17.52 27.90 15.98
CA ALA A 102 -18.03 29.22 16.32
C ALA A 102 -18.90 29.17 17.57
N GLU A 103 -18.61 30.04 18.55
CA GLU A 103 -19.44 30.18 19.77
C GLU A 103 -20.70 31.03 19.49
N THR A 104 -20.55 32.07 18.67
CA THR A 104 -21.67 32.83 18.10
C THR A 104 -21.47 32.94 16.60
N SER A 105 -22.56 33.05 15.84
CA SER A 105 -22.51 32.92 14.37
C SER A 105 -21.54 33.94 13.78
N ILE A 106 -20.59 33.46 12.98
CA ILE A 106 -19.55 34.29 12.38
C ILE A 106 -19.99 34.71 10.98
N THR A 107 -19.66 35.94 10.59
CA THR A 107 -19.85 36.44 9.20
C THR A 107 -18.58 37.08 8.67
N GLY A 108 -18.39 37.01 7.34
CA GLY A 108 -17.20 37.52 6.67
C GLY A 108 -15.94 36.81 7.13
N ALA A 109 -16.03 35.50 7.37
CA ALA A 109 -14.89 34.67 7.73
C ALA A 109 -13.97 34.49 6.51
N ILE A 110 -12.69 34.78 6.71
CA ILE A 110 -11.62 34.52 5.76
C ILE A 110 -10.54 33.76 6.51
N VAL A 111 -10.15 32.60 5.99
CA VAL A 111 -9.05 31.80 6.53
C VAL A 111 -7.80 32.02 5.67
N ALA A 112 -6.64 31.93 6.28
CA ALA A 112 -5.37 32.13 5.58
C ALA A 112 -4.23 31.33 6.21
N THR A 113 -3.23 31.03 5.40
CA THR A 113 -1.96 30.44 5.81
C THR A 113 -0.90 31.53 5.94
N PHE A 114 0.01 31.38 6.91
CA PHE A 114 0.98 32.40 7.28
C PHE A 114 2.37 31.82 7.55
N TYR A 115 3.41 32.59 7.28
CA TYR A 115 4.78 32.22 7.66
C TYR A 115 5.50 33.40 8.33
N GLN A 116 6.62 33.09 9.01
CA GLN A 116 7.48 34.10 9.62
C GLN A 116 8.69 34.39 8.71
N PRO A 117 8.78 35.56 8.06
CA PRO A 117 9.87 35.85 7.12
C PRO A 117 11.24 36.03 7.79
N ASP A 118 11.28 36.45 9.07
CA ASP A 118 12.50 36.53 9.88
C ASP A 118 12.19 36.21 11.35
N PRO A 119 12.10 34.92 11.72
CA PRO A 119 11.76 34.53 13.09
C PRO A 119 12.84 34.90 14.12
N THR A 120 14.05 35.27 13.69
CA THR A 120 15.16 35.61 14.59
C THR A 120 15.26 37.09 14.88
N GLY A 121 15.06 37.94 13.88
CA GLY A 121 15.09 39.41 14.01
C GLY A 121 13.73 40.00 14.38
N TYR A 122 12.64 39.44 13.85
CA TYR A 122 11.28 39.93 14.01
C TYR A 122 10.31 38.77 14.33
N PRO A 123 10.38 38.18 15.54
CA PRO A 123 9.70 36.93 15.89
C PRO A 123 8.15 37.00 15.93
N ASN A 124 7.56 38.17 15.71
CA ASN A 124 6.11 38.37 15.65
C ASN A 124 5.66 38.99 14.32
N ASN A 125 6.56 39.06 13.33
CA ASN A 125 6.18 39.47 11.99
C ASN A 125 5.71 38.25 11.19
N LEU A 126 4.58 38.40 10.50
CA LEU A 126 4.01 37.36 9.64
C LEU A 126 3.66 37.91 8.25
N THR A 127 3.73 37.03 7.27
CA THR A 127 3.26 37.25 5.90
C THR A 127 2.21 36.19 5.59
N ALA A 128 1.09 36.60 5.01
CA ALA A 128 0.07 35.70 4.49
C ALA A 128 0.59 35.07 3.19
N ARG A 129 0.39 33.75 3.04
CA ARG A 129 0.73 33.01 1.83
C ARG A 129 -0.46 32.92 0.89
N ASP A 130 -1.58 32.46 1.42
CA ASP A 130 -2.82 32.31 0.68
C ASP A 130 -4.04 32.52 1.59
N SER A 131 -5.19 32.83 1.00
CA SER A 131 -6.43 33.10 1.73
C SER A 131 -7.67 32.62 1.00
N TYR A 132 -8.68 32.20 1.76
CA TYR A 132 -9.94 31.67 1.24
C TYR A 132 -11.12 32.27 2.00
N GLU A 133 -12.09 32.83 1.27
CA GLU A 133 -13.31 33.41 1.85
C GLU A 133 -14.35 32.31 2.12
N ILE A 134 -14.63 32.05 3.41
CA ILE A 134 -15.68 31.11 3.87
C ILE A 134 -17.04 31.80 3.95
N GLY A 135 -17.06 33.07 4.35
CA GLY A 135 -18.30 33.83 4.52
C GLY A 135 -18.96 33.59 5.88
N SER A 136 -20.02 32.78 5.96
CA SER A 136 -20.82 32.62 7.19
C SER A 136 -20.62 31.25 7.85
N ILE A 137 -20.52 31.24 9.19
CA ILE A 137 -20.32 30.02 9.98
C ILE A 137 -21.41 29.93 11.04
N THR A 138 -22.10 28.79 11.08
CA THR A 138 -23.13 28.51 12.08
C THR A 138 -22.49 28.25 13.45
N ALA A 139 -23.14 28.74 14.52
CA ALA A 139 -22.63 28.63 15.88
C ALA A 139 -23.01 27.32 16.59
N GLY A 140 -22.33 27.02 17.68
CA GLY A 140 -22.68 25.97 18.64
C GLY A 140 -22.34 24.55 18.19
N SER A 141 -21.61 24.41 17.09
CA SER A 141 -21.09 23.13 16.60
C SER A 141 -19.86 23.34 15.73
N LYS A 142 -19.03 22.29 15.61
CA LYS A 142 -17.96 22.23 14.62
C LYS A 142 -18.56 22.28 13.22
N GLN A 143 -18.01 23.12 12.35
CA GLN A 143 -18.36 23.22 10.94
C GLN A 143 -17.10 22.90 10.13
N THR A 144 -17.25 22.19 9.03
CA THR A 144 -16.17 21.81 8.12
C THR A 144 -16.43 22.44 6.76
N PHE A 145 -15.40 23.05 6.17
CA PHE A 145 -15.48 23.76 4.90
C PHE A 145 -14.44 23.21 3.93
N VAL A 146 -14.84 23.00 2.68
CA VAL A 146 -13.91 22.69 1.58
C VAL A 146 -13.27 24.01 1.13
N VAL A 147 -11.95 24.04 1.08
CA VAL A 147 -11.15 25.21 0.69
C VAL A 147 -10.08 24.81 -0.34
N ASP A 148 -9.36 25.79 -0.87
CA ASP A 148 -8.14 25.60 -1.66
C ASP A 148 -7.15 26.67 -1.21
N LEU A 149 -6.11 26.25 -0.48
CA LEU A 149 -5.11 27.12 0.14
C LEU A 149 -3.71 26.53 -0.05
N ASP A 150 -2.78 27.32 -0.58
CA ASP A 150 -1.36 26.96 -0.59
C ASP A 150 -0.74 27.00 0.82
N ILE A 151 0.12 26.03 1.13
CA ILE A 151 0.85 25.95 2.41
C ILE A 151 2.27 25.40 2.22
N GLU A 152 3.21 25.86 3.04
CA GLU A 152 4.54 25.27 3.19
C GLU A 152 4.74 24.69 4.60
N GLU A 153 5.65 23.72 4.72
CA GLU A 153 6.06 23.15 6.01
C GLU A 153 6.51 24.27 6.96
N GLY A 154 5.99 24.25 8.18
CA GLY A 154 6.25 25.26 9.20
C GLY A 154 5.33 26.49 9.16
N ASP A 155 4.42 26.58 8.19
CA ASP A 155 3.40 27.63 8.15
C ASP A 155 2.35 27.49 9.26
N TYR A 156 1.57 28.54 9.46
CA TYR A 156 0.55 28.67 10.50
C TYR A 156 -0.82 28.95 9.90
N LEU A 157 -1.88 28.50 10.57
CA LEU A 157 -3.26 28.73 10.17
C LEU A 157 -3.89 29.88 10.95
N GLY A 158 -4.57 30.79 10.25
CA GLY A 158 -5.28 31.91 10.85
C GLY A 158 -6.64 32.20 10.22
N ILE A 159 -7.39 33.04 10.91
CA ILE A 159 -8.75 33.46 10.53
C ILE A 159 -9.00 34.93 10.88
N TYR A 160 -9.62 35.64 9.94
CA TYR A 160 -10.27 36.92 10.16
C TYR A 160 -11.80 36.77 10.07
N TYR A 161 -12.53 37.60 10.82
CA TYR A 161 -13.98 37.70 10.70
C TYR A 161 -14.53 39.04 11.20
N SER A 162 -15.64 39.46 10.59
CA SER A 162 -16.25 40.78 10.80
C SER A 162 -17.31 40.83 11.91
N SER A 163 -17.93 39.69 12.25
CA SER A 163 -18.88 39.59 13.36
C SER A 163 -18.89 38.18 13.96
N GLY A 164 -19.48 38.03 15.15
CA GLY A 164 -19.52 36.77 15.89
C GLY A 164 -18.28 36.53 16.75
N THR A 165 -18.12 35.29 17.20
CA THR A 165 -17.01 34.87 18.05
C THR A 165 -16.62 33.42 17.74
N ILE A 166 -15.33 33.17 17.59
CA ILE A 166 -14.77 31.82 17.49
C ILE A 166 -14.51 31.28 18.90
N SER A 167 -14.74 29.98 19.10
CA SER A 167 -14.39 29.29 20.34
C SER A 167 -12.88 29.34 20.58
N SER A 168 -12.48 29.64 21.81
CA SER A 168 -11.07 29.76 22.19
C SER A 168 -10.83 29.27 23.61
N GLY A 169 -9.59 28.91 23.92
CA GLY A 169 -9.20 28.28 25.18
C GLY A 169 -7.93 28.88 25.78
N GLU A 170 -7.67 28.46 27.02
CA GLU A 170 -6.37 28.67 27.67
C GLU A 170 -5.56 27.38 27.66
N GLY A 171 -4.32 27.45 27.18
CA GLY A 171 -3.37 26.33 27.17
C GLY A 171 -2.03 26.74 27.74
N ILE A 172 -1.50 26.02 28.73
CA ILE A 172 -0.33 26.44 29.51
C ILE A 172 0.93 26.63 28.62
N PHE A 173 0.99 25.94 27.47
CA PHE A 173 2.07 26.04 26.49
C PHE A 173 1.63 26.61 25.14
N SER A 174 0.38 27.06 25.04
CA SER A 174 -0.21 27.51 23.79
C SER A 174 0.03 28.98 23.51
N ALA A 175 0.01 29.36 22.24
CA ALA A 175 0.06 30.75 21.85
C ALA A 175 -0.69 31.05 20.56
N ALA A 176 -1.05 32.33 20.41
CA ALA A 176 -1.60 32.87 19.18
C ALA A 176 -1.00 34.23 18.86
N TRP A 177 -1.09 34.63 17.60
CA TRP A 177 -0.87 36.01 17.16
C TRP A 177 -2.20 36.68 16.87
N ARG A 178 -2.27 37.99 17.12
CA ARG A 178 -3.46 38.79 16.83
C ARG A 178 -3.12 40.19 16.34
N ILE A 179 -3.81 40.64 15.31
CA ILE A 179 -3.79 42.04 14.84
C ILE A 179 -5.22 42.53 14.59
N ASN A 180 -5.48 43.82 14.82
CA ASN A 180 -6.81 44.41 14.61
C ASN A 180 -7.02 44.71 13.13
N GLY A 181 -8.12 44.21 12.55
CA GLY A 181 -8.43 44.31 11.14
C GLY A 181 -8.21 43.02 10.37
N ASP A 182 -8.50 43.09 9.08
CA ASP A 182 -8.28 42.04 8.10
C ASP A 182 -6.83 42.11 7.59
N TYR A 183 -6.08 41.05 7.85
CA TYR A 183 -4.68 40.90 7.49
C TYR A 183 -4.44 39.53 6.83
N THR A 184 -5.46 38.94 6.20
CA THR A 184 -5.33 37.65 5.50
C THR A 184 -4.54 37.76 4.18
N ASP A 185 -4.09 38.96 3.80
CA ASP A 185 -3.23 39.25 2.65
C ASP A 185 -1.95 40.02 3.04
N CYS A 186 -1.57 39.97 4.32
CA CYS A 186 -0.50 40.82 4.86
C CYS A 186 0.91 40.43 4.37
N ASN A 187 1.85 41.39 4.42
CA ASN A 187 3.25 41.14 4.12
C ASN A 187 4.17 41.74 5.20
N ASN A 188 4.83 40.87 5.96
CA ASN A 188 5.79 41.21 7.00
C ASN A 188 5.24 42.19 8.06
N GLU A 189 4.03 41.93 8.54
CA GLU A 189 3.33 42.78 9.51
C GLU A 189 3.52 42.26 10.94
N GLU A 190 3.68 43.17 11.91
CA GLU A 190 3.88 42.81 13.32
C GLU A 190 2.55 42.53 14.03
N PHE A 191 2.38 41.29 14.51
CA PHE A 191 1.22 40.88 15.28
C PHE A 191 1.48 40.97 16.79
N THR A 192 0.42 41.20 17.57
CA THR A 192 0.49 41.09 19.03
C THR A 192 0.57 39.61 19.42
N TYR A 193 1.63 39.24 20.14
CA TYR A 193 1.76 37.91 20.74
C TYR A 193 0.80 37.73 21.93
N LEU A 194 0.05 36.63 21.94
CA LEU A 194 -0.85 36.22 23.01
C LEU A 194 -0.37 34.90 23.61
N SER A 195 0.07 34.94 24.86
CA SER A 195 0.41 33.73 25.61
C SER A 195 -0.85 33.01 26.09
N GLN A 196 -0.81 31.68 26.10
CA GLN A 196 -1.86 30.80 26.61
C GLN A 196 -3.20 30.96 25.89
N VAL A 197 -3.19 31.26 24.59
CA VAL A 197 -4.41 31.35 23.79
C VAL A 197 -4.39 30.25 22.73
N ILE A 198 -5.51 29.52 22.63
CA ILE A 198 -5.78 28.52 21.59
C ILE A 198 -7.05 28.94 20.86
N ILE A 199 -7.06 28.88 19.52
CA ILE A 199 -8.24 29.15 18.70
C ILE A 199 -8.75 27.83 18.10
N SER A 200 -10.04 27.54 18.20
CA SER A 200 -10.66 26.33 17.63
C SER A 200 -10.75 26.40 16.09
N LEU A 201 -9.61 26.21 15.46
CA LEU A 201 -9.34 26.34 14.03
C LEU A 201 -8.27 25.32 13.64
N TYR A 202 -8.68 24.31 12.87
CA TYR A 202 -7.86 23.20 12.42
C TYR A 202 -8.04 23.03 10.92
N ALA A 203 -7.00 22.64 10.20
CA ALA A 203 -7.12 22.35 8.78
C ALA A 203 -6.31 21.11 8.41
N THR A 204 -6.80 20.42 7.38
CA THR A 204 -6.14 19.27 6.78
C THR A 204 -6.02 19.45 5.28
N GLY A 205 -5.06 18.73 4.70
CA GLY A 205 -4.71 18.84 3.29
C GLY A 205 -3.84 17.70 2.80
N PHE A 206 -3.26 17.88 1.62
CA PHE A 206 -2.34 16.93 1.02
C PHE A 206 -1.05 17.58 0.50
N GLU A 207 0.06 16.84 0.51
CA GLU A 207 1.34 17.26 -0.06
C GLU A 207 1.33 17.28 -1.59
N LYS A 208 0.70 16.27 -2.19
CA LYS A 208 0.65 16.06 -3.64
C LYS A 208 -0.73 15.62 -4.09
N SER A 209 -1.18 16.17 -5.22
CA SER A 209 -2.33 15.68 -5.98
C SER A 209 -1.83 15.31 -7.37
N GLN A 210 -1.98 14.05 -7.75
CA GLN A 210 -1.45 13.50 -9.00
C GLN A 210 -2.48 12.57 -9.64
N GLY A 211 -2.95 12.88 -10.85
CA GLY A 211 -3.99 12.07 -11.50
C GLY A 211 -5.28 11.94 -10.68
N ALA A 212 -5.60 12.95 -9.86
CA ALA A 212 -6.78 12.97 -9.01
C ALA A 212 -8.09 13.02 -9.82
N GLU A 213 -8.02 13.36 -11.11
CA GLU A 213 -9.13 13.33 -12.06
C GLU A 213 -9.77 11.93 -12.15
N VAL A 214 -9.00 10.86 -11.92
CA VAL A 214 -9.49 9.48 -11.90
C VAL A 214 -10.63 9.29 -10.88
N PHE A 215 -10.52 9.91 -9.69
CA PHE A 215 -11.54 9.85 -8.63
C PHE A 215 -12.70 10.81 -8.83
N THR A 216 -12.69 11.58 -9.92
CA THR A 216 -13.89 12.30 -10.36
C THR A 216 -14.78 11.45 -11.27
N GLU A 217 -14.20 10.39 -11.86
CA GLU A 217 -14.87 9.49 -12.80
C GLU A 217 -15.43 8.25 -12.10
N PHE A 218 -14.65 7.65 -11.20
CA PHE A 218 -15.03 6.49 -10.39
C PHE A 218 -15.78 6.87 -9.12
N ASP A 219 -16.57 5.92 -8.60
CA ASP A 219 -17.40 6.10 -7.41
C ASP A 219 -17.47 4.85 -6.49
N ALA A 220 -16.56 3.89 -6.71
CA ALA A 220 -16.51 2.63 -5.97
C ALA A 220 -15.14 1.93 -6.08
N ASP A 221 -14.75 1.21 -5.03
CA ASP A 221 -13.48 0.45 -5.00
C ASP A 221 -13.46 -0.70 -6.03
N GLU A 222 -14.62 -1.21 -6.44
CA GLU A 222 -14.73 -2.23 -7.48
C GLU A 222 -14.30 -1.75 -8.88
N ASP A 223 -14.08 -0.43 -9.08
CA ASP A 223 -13.64 0.14 -10.34
C ASP A 223 -12.11 0.14 -10.53
N PHE A 224 -11.34 -0.40 -9.56
CA PHE A 224 -9.87 -0.42 -9.58
C PHE A 224 -9.23 -1.00 -10.86
N ASP A 225 -9.95 -1.84 -11.61
CA ASP A 225 -9.49 -2.45 -12.86
C ASP A 225 -10.25 -1.94 -14.10
N ARG A 226 -11.06 -0.88 -14.00
CA ARG A 226 -11.58 -0.11 -15.14
C ARG A 226 -10.57 0.91 -15.65
N ILE A 227 -9.30 0.55 -15.54
CA ILE A 227 -8.12 1.30 -15.94
C ILE A 227 -7.32 0.46 -16.94
N ALA A 228 -6.52 1.10 -17.79
CA ALA A 228 -5.46 0.44 -18.54
C ALA A 228 -4.17 1.26 -18.52
N PHE A 229 -3.05 0.59 -18.32
CA PHE A 229 -1.71 1.18 -18.47
C PHE A 229 -1.11 0.74 -19.80
N THR A 230 -0.62 1.66 -20.62
CA THR A 230 0.08 1.32 -21.87
C THR A 230 1.47 1.89 -21.91
N SER A 231 2.32 1.28 -22.74
CA SER A 231 3.58 1.87 -23.16
C SER A 231 3.37 3.17 -23.95
N SER A 232 4.47 3.82 -24.33
CA SER A 232 4.46 5.09 -25.09
C SER A 232 3.72 5.06 -26.43
N ASP A 233 3.40 3.88 -26.96
CA ASP A 233 2.64 3.70 -28.20
C ASP A 233 1.12 3.91 -28.03
N GLY A 234 0.59 3.89 -26.81
CA GLY A 234 -0.85 3.99 -26.54
C GLY A 234 -1.65 2.71 -26.85
N GLU A 235 -0.97 1.63 -27.24
CA GLU A 235 -1.60 0.38 -27.70
C GLU A 235 -1.15 -0.82 -26.85
N THR A 236 0.14 -0.89 -26.52
CA THR A 236 0.72 -2.04 -25.80
C THR A 236 0.44 -1.91 -24.31
N GLN A 237 -0.55 -2.66 -23.82
CA GLN A 237 -0.84 -2.72 -22.38
C GLN A 237 0.32 -3.33 -21.58
N LEU A 238 0.56 -2.72 -20.41
CA LEU A 238 1.41 -3.18 -19.33
C LEU A 238 0.54 -3.88 -18.28
N TYR A 239 1.13 -4.77 -17.48
CA TYR A 239 0.46 -5.34 -16.33
C TYR A 239 0.53 -4.38 -15.15
N ALA A 240 -0.46 -4.43 -14.28
CA ALA A 240 -0.50 -3.68 -13.04
C ALA A 240 -0.88 -4.57 -11.86
N ASP A 241 -0.11 -4.44 -10.79
CA ASP A 241 -0.39 -4.95 -9.46
C ASP A 241 -1.05 -3.80 -8.69
N CYS A 242 -2.35 -3.93 -8.43
CA CYS A 242 -3.09 -2.96 -7.63
C CYS A 242 -2.83 -3.26 -6.16
N GLU A 243 -1.97 -2.46 -5.56
CA GLU A 243 -1.62 -2.53 -4.14
C GLU A 243 -2.69 -1.86 -3.28
N LEU A 244 -3.14 -0.67 -3.70
CA LEU A 244 -4.16 0.11 -3.02
C LEU A 244 -5.12 0.70 -4.06
N PHE A 245 -6.41 0.64 -3.77
CA PHE A 245 -7.43 1.47 -4.41
C PHE A 245 -8.51 1.76 -3.37
N ASP A 246 -8.65 3.04 -3.01
CA ASP A 246 -9.64 3.52 -2.07
C ASP A 246 -10.27 4.79 -2.65
N ASP A 247 -11.49 4.64 -3.16
CA ASP A 247 -12.26 5.75 -3.73
C ASP A 247 -12.66 6.77 -2.65
N SER A 248 -12.90 6.29 -1.43
CA SER A 248 -13.33 7.14 -0.32
C SER A 248 -12.23 8.10 0.15
N GLU A 249 -10.99 7.64 0.11
CA GLU A 249 -9.80 8.46 0.36
C GLU A 249 -9.25 9.14 -0.90
N GLN A 250 -9.76 8.77 -2.07
CA GLN A 250 -9.25 9.19 -3.39
C GLN A 250 -7.76 8.89 -3.53
N LYS A 251 -7.36 7.64 -3.29
CA LYS A 251 -5.98 7.15 -3.39
C LYS A 251 -5.91 5.81 -4.10
N ALA A 252 -4.99 5.67 -5.05
CA ALA A 252 -4.67 4.38 -5.64
C ALA A 252 -3.20 4.24 -6.01
N ILE A 253 -2.64 3.06 -5.73
CA ILE A 253 -1.24 2.72 -5.95
C ILE A 253 -1.18 1.47 -6.82
N TYR A 254 -0.42 1.56 -7.90
CA TYR A 254 -0.18 0.45 -8.82
C TYR A 254 1.31 0.26 -9.07
N HIS A 255 1.80 -0.98 -9.05
CA HIS A 255 3.10 -1.30 -9.65
C HIS A 255 2.89 -1.77 -11.08
N VAL A 256 3.49 -1.07 -12.04
CA VAL A 256 3.24 -1.26 -13.48
C VAL A 256 4.50 -1.76 -14.16
N SER A 257 4.40 -2.88 -14.87
CA SER A 257 5.52 -3.47 -15.60
C SER A 257 5.09 -4.50 -16.64
N LYS A 258 6.05 -5.05 -17.39
CA LYS A 258 5.82 -6.15 -18.34
C LYS A 258 7.13 -6.82 -18.75
N THR A 259 7.08 -8.08 -19.17
CA THR A 259 8.20 -8.67 -19.93
C THR A 259 8.51 -7.87 -21.20
N GLY A 260 9.77 -7.45 -21.35
CA GLY A 260 10.30 -6.88 -22.60
C GLY A 260 10.11 -5.37 -22.78
N TRP A 261 9.54 -4.64 -21.81
CA TRP A 261 9.63 -3.18 -21.80
C TRP A 261 10.90 -2.69 -21.10
N THR A 262 11.30 -1.45 -21.41
CA THR A 262 12.51 -0.83 -20.88
C THR A 262 12.23 0.61 -20.47
N VAL A 263 12.66 0.97 -19.27
CA VAL A 263 12.79 2.37 -18.83
C VAL A 263 14.16 2.86 -19.24
N SER A 264 14.22 3.91 -20.06
CA SER A 264 15.49 4.38 -20.65
C SER A 264 16.21 5.38 -19.75
N SER A 265 17.55 5.32 -19.73
CA SER A 265 18.42 6.31 -19.09
C SER A 265 18.79 7.50 -19.99
N SER A 266 18.33 7.49 -21.25
CA SER A 266 18.77 8.46 -22.27
C SER A 266 17.69 9.42 -22.74
N SER A 267 16.45 9.12 -22.40
CA SER A 267 15.26 9.94 -22.69
C SER A 267 14.09 9.46 -21.85
N ASP A 268 13.19 10.39 -21.52
CA ASP A 268 12.00 10.10 -20.74
C ASP A 268 11.17 8.96 -21.34
N THR A 269 10.75 8.04 -20.47
CA THR A 269 9.85 6.94 -20.85
C THR A 269 8.41 7.36 -20.55
N LYS A 270 7.48 7.06 -21.46
CA LYS A 270 6.07 7.45 -21.32
C LYS A 270 5.20 6.24 -21.06
N ILE A 271 4.25 6.41 -20.14
CA ILE A 271 3.14 5.51 -19.88
C ILE A 271 1.85 6.32 -20.08
N TYR A 272 0.80 5.70 -20.58
CA TYR A 272 -0.54 6.29 -20.55
C TYR A 272 -1.45 5.48 -19.63
N ILE A 273 -2.25 6.20 -18.84
CA ILE A 273 -3.27 5.65 -17.97
C ILE A 273 -4.61 6.00 -18.62
N TYR A 274 -5.37 5.00 -19.03
CA TYR A 274 -6.72 5.16 -19.58
C TYR A 274 -7.74 4.75 -18.52
N TYR A 275 -8.87 5.44 -18.42
CA TYR A 275 -9.91 5.15 -17.44
C TYR A 275 -11.29 5.60 -17.94
N ASP A 276 -12.32 4.89 -17.50
CA ASP A 276 -13.73 5.10 -17.86
C ASP A 276 -14.60 4.18 -16.99
N LYS A 277 -15.51 4.74 -16.18
CA LYS A 277 -16.38 3.94 -15.29
C LYS A 277 -17.27 2.95 -16.04
N THR A 278 -17.51 3.19 -17.33
CA THR A 278 -18.37 2.37 -18.18
C THR A 278 -17.60 1.30 -18.95
N ALA A 279 -16.27 1.38 -19.00
CA ALA A 279 -15.42 0.35 -19.59
C ALA A 279 -15.55 -0.96 -18.80
N GLY A 280 -15.42 -2.09 -19.50
CA GLY A 280 -15.39 -3.39 -18.84
C GLY A 280 -14.11 -3.58 -18.01
N HIS A 281 -14.21 -4.33 -16.93
CA HIS A 281 -13.07 -4.72 -16.07
C HIS A 281 -11.90 -5.29 -16.87
N ASN A 282 -10.70 -4.74 -16.70
CA ASN A 282 -9.48 -5.09 -17.41
C ASN A 282 -8.69 -6.21 -16.72
N THR A 283 -9.39 -7.26 -16.30
CA THR A 283 -8.86 -8.36 -15.46
C THR A 283 -7.70 -9.16 -16.10
N THR A 284 -7.43 -8.95 -17.39
CA THR A 284 -6.29 -9.56 -18.07
C THR A 284 -4.97 -8.88 -17.68
N TYR A 285 -5.01 -7.56 -17.47
CA TYR A 285 -3.82 -6.74 -17.26
C TYR A 285 -3.75 -6.15 -15.86
N ILE A 286 -4.86 -6.11 -15.12
CA ILE A 286 -4.91 -5.56 -13.77
C ILE A 286 -5.57 -6.59 -12.85
N SER A 287 -4.98 -6.78 -11.68
CA SER A 287 -5.60 -7.47 -10.55
C SER A 287 -5.05 -6.89 -9.26
N LYS A 288 -5.74 -7.12 -8.14
CA LYS A 288 -5.15 -6.95 -6.82
C LYS A 288 -3.89 -7.82 -6.67
N SER A 289 -3.04 -7.46 -5.71
CA SER A 289 -1.84 -8.22 -5.35
C SER A 289 -2.10 -9.71 -5.19
N GLY A 290 -1.17 -10.52 -5.71
CA GLY A 290 -1.28 -11.98 -5.77
C GLY A 290 -2.19 -12.53 -6.88
N GLY A 291 -2.97 -11.70 -7.58
CA GLY A 291 -3.73 -12.10 -8.76
C GLY A 291 -2.85 -12.33 -10.00
N ILE A 292 -3.37 -13.05 -11.02
CA ILE A 292 -2.58 -13.47 -12.21
C ILE A 292 -1.92 -12.28 -12.94
N ALA A 293 -2.62 -11.15 -13.04
CA ALA A 293 -2.09 -9.96 -13.70
C ALA A 293 -1.00 -9.28 -12.86
N ALA A 294 -1.23 -9.12 -11.55
CA ALA A 294 -0.25 -8.63 -10.58
C ALA A 294 1.04 -9.48 -10.60
N GLN A 295 0.92 -10.80 -10.61
CA GLN A 295 2.07 -11.72 -10.72
C GLN A 295 2.91 -11.49 -11.98
N SER A 296 2.33 -10.94 -13.05
CA SER A 296 3.04 -10.67 -14.32
C SER A 296 3.81 -9.34 -14.32
N VAL A 297 3.64 -8.51 -13.29
CA VAL A 297 4.44 -7.30 -13.05
C VAL A 297 5.85 -7.69 -12.62
N TRP A 298 5.93 -8.65 -11.72
CA TRP A 298 7.17 -9.14 -11.13
C TRP A 298 7.83 -10.14 -12.06
N ASP A 299 9.09 -9.90 -12.44
CA ASP A 299 9.84 -10.87 -13.23
C ASP A 299 10.08 -12.17 -12.44
N GLY A 300 10.37 -13.26 -13.15
CA GLY A 300 10.53 -14.58 -12.53
C GLY A 300 11.77 -14.75 -11.64
N SER A 301 12.54 -13.68 -11.38
CA SER A 301 13.59 -13.70 -10.36
C SER A 301 13.15 -13.08 -9.03
N PHE A 302 12.00 -12.42 -8.95
CA PHE A 302 11.38 -12.10 -7.67
C PHE A 302 10.79 -13.38 -7.07
N GLU A 303 11.38 -13.83 -5.96
CA GLU A 303 10.92 -15.03 -5.26
C GLU A 303 9.79 -14.73 -4.27
N ALA A 304 9.71 -13.50 -3.78
CA ALA A 304 8.58 -12.97 -3.02
C ALA A 304 8.53 -11.44 -3.08
N VAL A 305 7.31 -10.88 -3.09
CA VAL A 305 7.06 -9.43 -2.97
C VAL A 305 5.88 -9.23 -2.03
N TYR A 306 6.09 -8.53 -0.91
CA TYR A 306 5.05 -8.21 0.06
C TYR A 306 4.88 -6.70 0.16
N HIS A 307 3.68 -6.23 -0.19
CA HIS A 307 3.26 -4.84 0.03
C HIS A 307 2.78 -4.59 1.46
N MET A 308 2.76 -5.63 2.31
CA MET A 308 2.45 -5.54 3.75
C MET A 308 1.05 -5.00 4.11
N ALA A 309 0.15 -4.81 3.14
CA ALA A 309 -1.27 -4.63 3.41
C ALA A 309 -1.91 -5.93 3.93
N ASP A 310 -2.82 -5.78 4.89
CA ASP A 310 -3.75 -6.84 5.26
C ASP A 310 -4.59 -7.17 4.04
N ASN A 311 -4.79 -8.46 3.78
CA ASN A 311 -5.65 -8.90 2.71
C ASN A 311 -7.10 -8.41 2.98
N PRO A 312 -7.62 -7.44 2.19
CA PRO A 312 -8.95 -6.89 2.43
C PRO A 312 -10.04 -7.92 2.11
N ASP A 313 -9.70 -8.89 1.26
CA ASP A 313 -10.54 -10.03 0.92
C ASP A 313 -10.31 -11.18 1.92
N SER A 314 -9.99 -10.86 3.18
CA SER A 314 -9.72 -11.88 4.18
C SER A 314 -10.98 -12.68 4.52
N ILE A 315 -10.99 -13.94 4.13
CA ILE A 315 -12.06 -14.88 4.42
C ILE A 315 -11.63 -15.73 5.60
N ASP A 316 -12.48 -15.85 6.62
CA ASP A 316 -12.29 -16.79 7.72
C ASP A 316 -13.48 -17.73 7.87
N VAL A 317 -13.21 -18.99 8.23
CA VAL A 317 -14.26 -19.99 8.45
C VAL A 317 -13.82 -21.08 9.43
N GLY A 318 -14.69 -21.43 10.38
CA GLY A 318 -14.41 -22.48 11.36
C GLY A 318 -13.68 -21.97 12.61
N SER A 319 -13.03 -22.86 13.34
CA SER A 319 -12.51 -22.58 14.68
C SER A 319 -11.00 -22.77 14.79
N PRO A 320 -10.27 -21.93 15.56
CA PRO A 320 -8.81 -21.99 15.67
C PRO A 320 -8.27 -23.41 15.90
N ALA A 321 -7.23 -23.75 15.14
CA ALA A 321 -6.60 -25.06 15.10
C ALA A 321 -5.66 -25.29 16.29
N ILE A 322 -6.22 -25.35 17.50
CA ILE A 322 -5.45 -25.45 18.75
C ILE A 322 -5.51 -26.87 19.36
N ASN A 323 -4.66 -27.12 20.35
CA ASN A 323 -4.72 -28.36 21.13
C ASN A 323 -5.94 -28.36 22.07
N ARG A 324 -6.91 -29.25 21.82
CA ARG A 324 -8.15 -29.37 22.64
C ARG A 324 -8.17 -30.65 23.49
N GLY A 325 -9.10 -30.72 24.43
CA GLY A 325 -9.19 -31.81 25.42
C GLY A 325 -9.72 -33.15 24.91
N TYR A 326 -10.38 -33.18 23.74
CA TYR A 326 -11.01 -34.38 23.19
C TYR A 326 -10.60 -34.62 21.73
N ASN A 327 -11.06 -35.75 21.19
CA ASN A 327 -10.69 -36.25 19.87
C ASN A 327 -11.97 -36.52 19.06
N ALA A 328 -11.98 -36.06 17.81
CA ALA A 328 -12.98 -36.48 16.83
C ALA A 328 -12.77 -37.97 16.47
N GLY A 329 -13.86 -38.72 16.33
CA GLY A 329 -13.81 -40.14 15.97
C GLY A 329 -13.38 -40.36 14.51
N ILE A 330 -12.64 -41.43 14.26
CA ILE A 330 -12.10 -41.79 12.94
C ILE A 330 -13.20 -42.22 11.94
N GLY A 331 -12.95 -42.05 10.64
CA GLY A 331 -13.82 -42.56 9.58
C GLY A 331 -15.19 -41.87 9.51
N LYS A 332 -15.26 -40.61 9.94
CA LYS A 332 -16.45 -39.76 9.85
C LYS A 332 -16.09 -38.43 9.19
N THR A 333 -17.06 -37.83 8.52
CA THR A 333 -17.02 -36.42 8.10
C THR A 333 -17.55 -35.55 9.23
N TYR A 334 -16.84 -34.47 9.55
CA TYR A 334 -17.28 -33.46 10.50
C TYR A 334 -17.25 -32.08 9.87
N ILE A 335 -18.17 -31.21 10.30
CA ILE A 335 -18.27 -29.82 9.85
C ILE A 335 -18.39 -28.92 11.08
N VAL A 336 -17.64 -27.83 11.10
CA VAL A 336 -17.67 -26.82 12.17
C VAL A 336 -18.88 -25.91 11.95
N LYS A 337 -19.70 -25.69 12.98
CA LYS A 337 -20.80 -24.69 12.92
C LYS A 337 -20.38 -23.30 13.38
N GLU A 338 -19.30 -23.23 14.15
CA GLU A 338 -18.72 -21.98 14.61
C GLU A 338 -18.12 -21.21 13.44
N ASN A 339 -18.24 -19.88 13.53
CA ASN A 339 -17.69 -18.94 12.56
C ASN A 339 -17.98 -19.33 11.09
N PRO A 340 -19.24 -19.24 10.64
CA PRO A 340 -19.54 -19.36 9.23
C PRO A 340 -18.78 -18.29 8.44
N ALA A 341 -18.47 -18.56 7.18
CA ALA A 341 -17.66 -17.71 6.33
C ALA A 341 -18.12 -16.25 6.36
N ASN A 342 -17.22 -15.33 6.69
CA ASN A 342 -17.51 -13.90 6.72
C ASN A 342 -17.76 -13.31 5.30
N ALA A 343 -17.14 -13.89 4.27
CA ALA A 343 -17.20 -13.44 2.88
C ALA A 343 -17.19 -14.60 1.88
N SER A 344 -17.49 -14.28 0.61
CA SER A 344 -17.41 -15.22 -0.52
C SER A 344 -16.04 -15.12 -1.20
N GLY A 345 -15.49 -16.22 -1.70
CA GLY A 345 -14.26 -16.24 -2.46
C GLY A 345 -13.58 -17.61 -2.42
N VAL A 346 -12.26 -17.63 -2.20
CA VAL A 346 -11.46 -18.87 -2.16
C VAL A 346 -10.66 -18.92 -0.87
N ILE A 347 -10.88 -19.94 -0.05
CA ILE A 347 -10.00 -20.25 1.09
C ILE A 347 -8.66 -20.74 0.53
N THR A 348 -7.57 -20.08 0.91
CA THR A 348 -6.22 -20.40 0.41
C THR A 348 -5.35 -21.15 1.41
N GLN A 349 -5.75 -21.22 2.68
CA GLN A 349 -5.06 -22.00 3.70
C GLN A 349 -6.07 -22.69 4.63
N VAL A 350 -5.73 -23.91 5.08
CA VAL A 350 -6.40 -24.58 6.19
C VAL A 350 -5.40 -24.98 7.27
N GLN A 351 -5.85 -24.85 8.51
CA GLN A 351 -5.11 -25.26 9.70
C GLN A 351 -5.88 -26.37 10.42
N LEU A 352 -5.17 -27.44 10.77
CA LEU A 352 -5.72 -28.60 11.47
C LEU A 352 -4.81 -29.00 12.64
N TYR A 353 -5.39 -29.30 13.81
CA TYR A 353 -4.63 -29.85 14.93
C TYR A 353 -4.95 -31.33 15.18
N PHE A 354 -4.03 -32.22 14.81
CA PHE A 354 -4.19 -33.67 14.99
C PHE A 354 -3.52 -34.17 16.28
N TYR A 355 -4.21 -35.06 17.01
CA TYR A 355 -3.64 -35.78 18.15
C TYR A 355 -2.79 -36.98 17.70
N THR A 356 -3.20 -37.65 16.62
CA THR A 356 -2.50 -38.79 16.00
C THR A 356 -2.40 -38.55 14.50
N SER A 357 -1.32 -39.01 13.88
CA SER A 357 -1.13 -38.92 12.43
C SER A 357 -2.34 -39.48 11.69
N ALA A 358 -2.74 -38.81 10.61
CA ALA A 358 -3.93 -39.11 9.84
C ALA A 358 -3.60 -39.44 8.39
N THR A 359 -4.48 -40.20 7.75
CA THR A 359 -4.37 -40.57 6.32
C THR A 359 -5.67 -40.26 5.61
N ASN A 360 -5.55 -40.01 4.30
CA ASN A 360 -6.69 -39.69 3.44
C ASN A 360 -7.52 -38.52 4.02
N VAL A 361 -6.80 -37.50 4.49
CA VAL A 361 -7.40 -36.26 4.99
C VAL A 361 -7.90 -35.46 3.80
N LYS A 362 -9.15 -35.02 3.91
CA LYS A 362 -9.80 -34.11 2.98
C LYS A 362 -10.40 -32.94 3.75
N VAL A 363 -10.37 -31.77 3.16
CA VAL A 363 -11.07 -30.58 3.64
C VAL A 363 -12.05 -30.13 2.58
N PHE A 364 -13.17 -29.57 2.99
CA PHE A 364 -14.22 -29.16 2.07
C PHE A 364 -15.05 -28.02 2.66
N THR A 365 -15.64 -27.23 1.78
CA THR A 365 -16.58 -26.15 2.11
C THR A 365 -18.00 -26.59 1.78
N CYS A 366 -18.98 -26.06 2.52
CA CYS A 366 -20.36 -26.46 2.34
C CYS A 366 -21.36 -25.41 2.82
N SER A 367 -22.55 -25.46 2.23
CA SER A 367 -23.74 -24.77 2.74
C SER A 367 -24.58 -25.71 3.60
N ALA A 368 -25.41 -25.12 4.47
CA ALA A 368 -26.31 -25.88 5.33
C ALA A 368 -27.75 -25.31 5.33
N ASP A 369 -28.74 -26.17 5.11
CA ASP A 369 -30.15 -25.92 5.40
C ASP A 369 -30.58 -26.80 6.58
N GLY A 370 -30.53 -26.21 7.78
CA GLY A 370 -30.74 -26.94 9.03
C GLY A 370 -29.65 -27.99 9.28
N ASN A 371 -29.97 -29.28 9.06
CA ASN A 371 -29.01 -30.38 9.17
C ASN A 371 -28.69 -31.03 7.82
N TYR A 372 -29.20 -30.47 6.72
CA TYR A 372 -28.90 -30.94 5.38
C TYR A 372 -27.75 -30.15 4.80
N ILE A 373 -26.68 -30.86 4.43
CA ILE A 373 -25.42 -30.27 3.96
C ILE A 373 -25.27 -30.50 2.47
N THR A 374 -24.80 -29.46 1.77
CA THR A 374 -24.40 -29.52 0.36
C THR A 374 -22.97 -29.01 0.24
N SER A 375 -22.06 -29.88 -0.18
CA SER A 375 -20.66 -29.56 -0.47
C SER A 375 -20.58 -28.58 -1.63
N ARG A 376 -19.59 -27.68 -1.57
CA ARG A 376 -19.27 -26.74 -2.64
C ARG A 376 -17.98 -27.10 -3.32
N ASP A 377 -16.92 -27.24 -2.53
CA ASP A 377 -15.60 -27.58 -3.03
C ASP A 377 -14.86 -28.50 -2.06
N VAL A 378 -13.92 -29.29 -2.56
CA VAL A 378 -13.19 -30.28 -1.78
C VAL A 378 -11.75 -30.40 -2.25
N GLU A 379 -10.84 -30.48 -1.29
CA GLU A 379 -9.42 -30.69 -1.54
C GLU A 379 -8.88 -31.88 -0.75
N ILE A 380 -7.98 -32.63 -1.39
CA ILE A 380 -7.34 -33.82 -0.84
C ILE A 380 -5.97 -33.42 -0.28
N ILE A 381 -5.83 -33.44 1.04
CA ILE A 381 -4.58 -33.17 1.74
C ILE A 381 -3.69 -34.43 1.80
N GLY A 382 -4.30 -35.61 1.97
CA GLY A 382 -3.57 -36.87 2.02
C GLY A 382 -3.11 -37.25 3.43
N SER A 383 -1.79 -37.37 3.66
CA SER A 383 -1.25 -37.81 4.95
C SER A 383 -0.82 -36.62 5.80
N VAL A 384 -1.21 -36.61 7.07
CA VAL A 384 -1.02 -35.47 7.98
C VAL A 384 -0.34 -35.93 9.27
N GLY A 385 0.58 -35.12 9.77
CA GLY A 385 1.32 -35.38 11.01
C GLY A 385 0.51 -35.12 12.28
N THR A 386 1.16 -35.21 13.44
CA THR A 386 0.58 -34.82 14.74
C THR A 386 0.88 -33.35 15.05
N GLY A 387 0.02 -32.71 15.84
CA GLY A 387 0.14 -31.30 16.22
C GLY A 387 -0.62 -30.39 15.25
N LEU A 388 -0.31 -29.09 15.31
CA LEU A 388 -0.78 -28.10 14.34
C LEU A 388 -0.14 -28.39 12.98
N GLN A 389 -0.95 -28.38 11.93
CA GLN A 389 -0.56 -28.60 10.54
C GLN A 389 -1.25 -27.54 9.69
N LYS A 390 -0.50 -26.94 8.75
CA LYS A 390 -0.99 -25.93 7.83
C LYS A 390 -0.86 -26.46 6.40
N PHE A 391 -1.85 -26.19 5.56
CA PHE A 391 -1.84 -26.60 4.16
C PHE A 391 -2.38 -25.47 3.30
N ASN A 392 -1.70 -25.17 2.21
CA ASN A 392 -2.25 -24.33 1.15
C ASN A 392 -3.31 -25.12 0.41
N VAL A 393 -4.43 -24.47 0.12
CA VAL A 393 -5.61 -25.04 -0.52
C VAL A 393 -6.19 -24.06 -1.54
N SER A 394 -7.17 -24.51 -2.31
CA SER A 394 -8.03 -23.69 -3.15
C SER A 394 -9.45 -24.22 -3.04
N LEU A 395 -10.21 -23.69 -2.06
CA LEU A 395 -11.60 -24.10 -1.81
C LEU A 395 -12.54 -22.91 -2.03
N ASN A 396 -13.41 -23.00 -3.02
CA ASN A 396 -14.46 -22.00 -3.24
C ASN A 396 -15.44 -21.96 -2.05
N ILE A 397 -15.85 -20.77 -1.64
CA ILE A 397 -16.74 -20.54 -0.52
C ILE A 397 -17.66 -19.33 -0.78
N GLU A 398 -18.85 -19.35 -0.21
CA GLU A 398 -19.77 -18.21 -0.16
C GLU A 398 -19.95 -17.73 1.29
N ALA A 399 -20.23 -16.44 1.47
CA ALA A 399 -20.54 -15.87 2.77
C ALA A 399 -21.68 -16.66 3.46
N GLY A 400 -21.45 -17.05 4.71
CA GLY A 400 -22.35 -17.87 5.53
C GLY A 400 -22.14 -19.39 5.43
N ASP A 401 -21.19 -19.85 4.61
CA ASP A 401 -20.81 -21.27 4.52
C ASP A 401 -20.00 -21.79 5.71
N TYR A 402 -19.75 -23.09 5.71
CA TYR A 402 -19.03 -23.81 6.75
C TYR A 402 -17.89 -24.62 6.16
N ILE A 403 -16.89 -24.90 6.99
CA ILE A 403 -15.78 -25.78 6.66
C ILE A 403 -15.87 -27.11 7.41
N GLY A 404 -15.52 -28.18 6.69
CA GLY A 404 -15.48 -29.53 7.24
C GLY A 404 -14.25 -30.30 6.81
N TYR A 405 -14.07 -31.46 7.45
CA TYR A 405 -13.01 -32.39 7.11
C TYR A 405 -13.48 -33.84 7.18
N TYR A 406 -12.75 -34.70 6.48
CA TYR A 406 -12.79 -36.16 6.63
C TYR A 406 -11.37 -36.69 6.83
N ALA A 407 -11.22 -37.73 7.64
CA ALA A 407 -9.99 -38.50 7.74
C ALA A 407 -10.32 -39.99 7.94
N GLU A 408 -9.63 -40.85 7.19
CA GLU A 408 -9.81 -42.30 7.29
C GLU A 408 -9.19 -42.86 8.57
N THR A 409 -8.03 -42.32 8.95
CA THR A 409 -7.35 -42.60 10.21
C THR A 409 -6.91 -41.31 10.89
N GLY A 410 -6.51 -41.39 12.15
CA GLY A 410 -6.04 -40.23 12.92
C GLY A 410 -7.16 -39.38 13.50
N ASN A 411 -6.86 -38.72 14.61
CA ASN A 411 -7.86 -37.99 15.39
C ASN A 411 -7.57 -36.48 15.34
N LEU A 412 -8.49 -35.71 14.78
CA LEU A 412 -8.47 -34.25 14.94
C LEU A 412 -8.89 -33.88 16.36
N ARG A 413 -8.30 -32.81 16.91
CA ARG A 413 -8.68 -32.26 18.21
C ARG A 413 -10.07 -31.62 18.15
N LEU A 414 -10.80 -31.77 19.25
CA LEU A 414 -12.19 -31.36 19.40
C LEU A 414 -12.43 -30.85 20.83
N ALA A 415 -13.29 -29.84 20.96
CA ALA A 415 -13.75 -29.34 22.26
C ALA A 415 -14.89 -30.21 22.83
N GLY A 416 -14.89 -30.39 24.15
CA GLY A 416 -15.88 -31.22 24.84
C GLY A 416 -17.28 -30.61 24.81
N SER A 417 -18.31 -31.43 25.04
CA SER A 417 -19.68 -30.92 25.17
C SER A 417 -19.80 -30.02 26.41
N GLY A 418 -20.18 -28.75 26.20
CA GLY A 418 -20.48 -27.80 27.29
C GLY A 418 -19.61 -26.55 27.34
N GLU A 419 -18.73 -26.35 26.34
CA GLU A 419 -17.81 -25.21 26.27
C GLU A 419 -18.43 -23.98 25.56
N GLY A 420 -19.76 -23.89 25.48
CA GLY A 420 -20.46 -22.72 24.92
C GLY A 420 -20.51 -22.64 23.39
N TYR A 421 -19.91 -23.59 22.67
CA TYR A 421 -19.87 -23.59 21.21
C TYR A 421 -21.21 -23.95 20.52
N ALA A 422 -21.44 -23.42 19.33
CA ALA A 422 -22.56 -23.65 18.42
C ALA A 422 -22.76 -25.13 18.07
N GLY A 423 -21.67 -25.90 17.98
CA GLY A 423 -21.69 -27.34 17.72
C GLY A 423 -20.96 -27.76 16.45
N ILE A 424 -21.16 -29.02 16.09
CA ILE A 424 -20.63 -29.64 14.87
C ILE A 424 -21.73 -30.48 14.20
N TRP A 425 -21.62 -30.68 12.89
CA TRP A 425 -22.31 -31.76 12.20
C TRP A 425 -21.37 -32.96 12.04
N GLU A 426 -21.88 -34.18 12.19
CA GLU A 426 -21.13 -35.42 11.93
C GLU A 426 -21.94 -36.45 11.13
N LEU A 427 -21.25 -37.21 10.28
CA LEU A 427 -21.80 -38.37 9.57
C LEU A 427 -20.72 -39.43 9.34
N GLY A 428 -21.08 -40.70 9.45
CA GLY A 428 -20.16 -41.82 9.21
C GLY A 428 -19.77 -41.95 7.74
N GLY A 429 -18.51 -42.26 7.48
CA GLY A 429 -17.95 -42.37 6.13
C GLY A 429 -17.49 -41.03 5.55
N ASP A 430 -16.96 -41.10 4.33
CA ASP A 430 -16.51 -39.95 3.54
C ASP A 430 -17.69 -39.32 2.80
N ASN A 431 -18.11 -38.15 3.27
CA ASN A 431 -19.22 -37.37 2.74
C ASN A 431 -18.77 -35.96 2.33
N THR A 432 -17.51 -35.79 1.88
CA THR A 432 -16.99 -34.46 1.48
C THR A 432 -17.54 -33.94 0.16
N ASP A 433 -18.21 -34.79 -0.62
CA ASP A 433 -18.84 -34.44 -1.92
C ASP A 433 -20.36 -34.72 -1.85
N CYS A 434 -20.99 -34.23 -0.78
CA CYS A 434 -22.39 -34.49 -0.48
C CYS A 434 -23.31 -33.45 -1.13
N ASN A 435 -24.54 -33.85 -1.48
CA ASN A 435 -25.56 -32.94 -1.98
C ASN A 435 -26.85 -33.17 -1.20
N ASN A 436 -27.24 -32.21 -0.38
CA ASN A 436 -28.43 -32.24 0.47
C ASN A 436 -28.52 -33.51 1.34
N VAL A 437 -27.45 -33.84 2.07
CA VAL A 437 -27.36 -35.03 2.94
C VAL A 437 -27.58 -34.63 4.40
N GLU A 438 -28.36 -35.42 5.14
CA GLU A 438 -28.64 -35.15 6.56
C GLU A 438 -27.48 -35.60 7.47
N PHE A 439 -26.96 -34.67 8.27
CA PHE A 439 -25.93 -34.93 9.28
C PHE A 439 -26.51 -34.89 10.69
N SER A 440 -25.86 -35.63 11.62
CA SER A 440 -26.20 -35.54 13.04
C SER A 440 -25.59 -34.27 13.64
N SER A 441 -26.42 -33.42 14.25
CA SER A 441 -25.98 -32.20 14.94
C SER A 441 -25.62 -32.48 16.40
N LEU A 442 -24.40 -32.13 16.81
CA LEU A 442 -23.92 -32.22 18.19
C LEU A 442 -23.64 -30.81 18.72
N SER A 443 -24.43 -30.35 19.70
CA SER A 443 -24.30 -29.02 20.31
C SER A 443 -23.12 -28.92 21.27
N GLY A 444 -22.60 -27.70 21.48
CA GLY A 444 -21.63 -27.42 22.54
C GLY A 444 -20.22 -27.93 22.26
N ARG A 445 -19.86 -28.14 20.99
CA ARG A 445 -18.57 -28.70 20.53
C ARG A 445 -18.03 -27.84 19.38
N THR A 446 -16.72 -27.89 19.15
CA THR A 446 -16.08 -27.40 17.92
C THR A 446 -14.85 -28.24 17.57
N LEU A 447 -14.35 -28.12 16.34
CA LEU A 447 -13.13 -28.79 15.87
C LEU A 447 -11.95 -27.82 15.86
N SER A 448 -10.74 -28.36 15.93
CA SER A 448 -9.53 -27.63 15.60
C SER A 448 -9.30 -27.64 14.09
N LEU A 449 -10.19 -26.95 13.37
CA LEU A 449 -10.21 -26.80 11.91
C LEU A 449 -10.59 -25.36 11.59
N TYR A 450 -9.66 -24.64 10.96
CA TYR A 450 -9.83 -23.26 10.56
C TYR A 450 -9.42 -23.12 9.10
N GLY A 451 -10.30 -22.55 8.28
CA GLY A 451 -10.00 -22.12 6.93
C GLY A 451 -9.83 -20.61 6.92
N MET A 452 -8.82 -20.13 6.22
CA MET A 452 -8.58 -18.71 6.06
C MET A 452 -8.04 -18.43 4.66
N THR A 453 -8.22 -17.21 4.18
CA THR A 453 -7.27 -16.61 3.27
C THR A 453 -6.05 -16.14 4.06
N VAL A 454 -4.93 -15.99 3.36
CA VAL A 454 -3.67 -15.48 3.92
C VAL A 454 -3.80 -14.02 4.37
N ASP A 455 -3.00 -13.63 5.36
CA ASP A 455 -3.01 -12.27 5.92
C ASP A 455 -2.20 -11.33 5.04
N ILE A 456 -0.96 -11.70 4.71
CA ILE A 456 -0.02 -10.88 3.93
C ILE A 456 0.28 -11.58 2.60
N ILE A 457 -0.11 -10.94 1.50
CA ILE A 457 -0.01 -11.54 0.18
C ILE A 457 1.41 -11.38 -0.40
N ASP A 458 2.05 -12.50 -0.78
CA ASP A 458 3.10 -12.51 -1.81
C ASP A 458 2.48 -12.25 -3.20
N SER A 459 2.87 -11.13 -3.83
CA SER A 459 2.40 -10.71 -5.15
C SER A 459 2.97 -11.53 -6.31
N THR A 460 3.97 -12.37 -6.06
CA THR A 460 4.57 -13.21 -7.10
C THR A 460 3.77 -14.50 -7.31
N SER A 461 4.07 -15.21 -8.40
CA SER A 461 3.46 -16.51 -8.68
C SER A 461 3.92 -17.62 -7.74
N ASN A 462 4.89 -17.37 -6.87
CA ASN A 462 5.36 -18.36 -5.91
C ASN A 462 4.42 -18.50 -4.70
N ALA A 463 3.57 -17.51 -4.43
CA ALA A 463 2.53 -17.56 -3.41
C ALA A 463 3.06 -17.90 -1.99
N ASN A 464 4.25 -17.37 -1.64
CA ASN A 464 4.84 -17.50 -0.31
C ASN A 464 4.17 -16.56 0.69
N HIS A 465 2.86 -16.63 0.86
CA HIS A 465 2.13 -15.69 1.69
C HIS A 465 2.52 -15.77 3.18
N GLY A 466 2.39 -14.65 3.89
CA GLY A 466 2.66 -14.51 5.31
C GLY A 466 1.42 -14.69 6.17
N ASP A 467 1.58 -15.37 7.29
CA ASP A 467 0.60 -15.49 8.36
C ASP A 467 1.03 -14.56 9.51
N LYS A 468 0.15 -13.65 9.92
CA LYS A 468 0.34 -12.81 11.11
C LYS A 468 0.27 -13.70 12.37
N LYS A 469 0.74 -13.18 13.50
CA LYS A 469 0.56 -13.85 14.79
C LYS A 469 -0.92 -14.00 15.12
N ASP A 470 -1.66 -12.92 14.94
CA ASP A 470 -3.12 -12.83 15.03
C ASP A 470 -3.62 -11.72 14.10
N SER A 471 -4.94 -11.60 13.90
CA SER A 471 -5.52 -10.68 12.91
C SER A 471 -5.13 -9.20 13.11
N ALA A 472 -4.83 -8.80 14.35
CA ALA A 472 -4.44 -7.44 14.72
C ALA A 472 -2.97 -7.33 15.17
N GLU A 473 -2.17 -8.39 15.03
CA GLU A 473 -0.81 -8.50 15.56
C GLU A 473 0.13 -9.10 14.50
N PRO A 474 0.94 -8.28 13.79
CA PRO A 474 1.05 -6.81 13.88
C PRO A 474 -0.20 -6.05 13.43
N THR A 475 -0.33 -4.78 13.83
CA THR A 475 -1.45 -3.93 13.40
C THR A 475 -1.15 -3.30 12.05
N GLU A 476 -2.10 -3.32 11.10
CA GLU A 476 -1.95 -2.57 9.85
C GLU A 476 -1.96 -1.05 10.11
N ALA A 477 -1.05 -0.33 9.46
CA ALA A 477 -0.96 1.13 9.52
C ALA A 477 -0.47 1.70 8.19
N THR A 478 -0.75 2.97 7.92
CA THR A 478 -0.31 3.63 6.68
C THR A 478 1.22 3.54 6.50
N GLY A 479 1.61 2.94 5.38
CA GLY A 479 3.00 2.70 4.98
C GLY A 479 3.65 3.93 4.37
N LYS A 480 4.87 3.75 3.83
CA LYS A 480 5.44 4.74 2.91
C LYS A 480 4.78 4.61 1.53
N VAL A 481 4.48 3.38 1.15
CA VAL A 481 3.68 3.02 -0.03
C VAL A 481 2.53 2.17 0.49
N GLY A 482 1.30 2.58 0.16
CA GLY A 482 0.09 1.88 0.61
C GLY A 482 0.00 1.71 2.13
N GLN A 483 -0.13 0.46 2.55
CA GLN A 483 -0.21 0.05 3.96
C GLN A 483 1.06 -0.69 4.36
N GLY A 484 1.35 -0.72 5.64
CA GLY A 484 2.41 -1.54 6.22
C GLY A 484 1.95 -2.16 7.53
N GLN A 485 2.82 -2.91 8.17
CA GLN A 485 2.52 -3.56 9.45
C GLN A 485 3.36 -2.94 10.56
N ASP A 486 2.70 -2.42 11.59
CA ASP A 486 3.32 -1.84 12.78
C ASP A 486 3.51 -2.90 13.86
N PHE A 487 4.78 -3.13 14.22
CA PHE A 487 5.19 -4.14 15.19
C PHE A 487 5.46 -3.47 16.54
N ASP A 488 4.86 -4.02 17.61
CA ASP A 488 4.88 -3.44 18.95
C ASP A 488 6.16 -3.68 19.78
N GLY A 489 7.15 -4.39 19.22
CA GLY A 489 8.41 -4.73 19.90
C GLY A 489 8.30 -5.78 21.00
N SER A 490 7.11 -6.38 21.22
CA SER A 490 6.86 -7.30 22.33
C SER A 490 6.59 -8.72 21.89
N ASP A 491 5.64 -8.92 20.97
CA ASP A 491 5.32 -10.26 20.46
C ASP A 491 4.75 -10.32 19.05
N ASP A 492 4.67 -9.20 18.32
CA ASP A 492 4.22 -9.16 16.92
C ASP A 492 5.18 -9.86 15.96
N TYR A 493 4.64 -10.67 15.05
CA TYR A 493 5.43 -11.30 13.99
C TYR A 493 4.55 -11.70 12.79
N ILE A 494 5.21 -11.88 11.64
CA ILE A 494 4.65 -12.57 10.47
C ILE A 494 5.55 -13.75 10.12
N ASP A 495 4.96 -14.93 9.95
CA ASP A 495 5.64 -16.15 9.54
C ASP A 495 5.17 -16.58 8.15
N VAL A 496 6.12 -16.80 7.24
CA VAL A 496 5.89 -17.36 5.91
C VAL A 496 6.31 -18.82 5.91
N SER A 497 5.40 -19.70 5.51
CA SER A 497 5.62 -21.15 5.51
C SER A 497 6.92 -21.56 4.80
N ALA A 498 7.56 -22.62 5.29
CA ALA A 498 8.82 -23.09 4.75
C ALA A 498 8.68 -23.59 3.31
N ASP A 499 9.13 -22.76 2.36
CA ASP A 499 9.23 -23.14 0.95
C ASP A 499 10.66 -22.97 0.43
N THR A 500 10.99 -23.74 -0.61
CA THR A 500 12.30 -23.73 -1.26
C THR A 500 12.45 -22.67 -2.36
N SER A 501 11.35 -22.12 -2.88
CA SER A 501 11.36 -21.01 -3.85
C SER A 501 12.02 -19.76 -3.27
N ILE A 502 11.73 -19.44 -2.02
CA ILE A 502 12.37 -18.35 -1.26
C ILE A 502 13.72 -18.72 -0.63
N ASN A 503 14.27 -19.91 -0.93
CA ASN A 503 15.68 -20.19 -0.63
C ASN A 503 16.53 -19.51 -1.69
N ILE A 504 17.61 -18.87 -1.26
CA ILE A 504 18.57 -18.30 -2.20
C ILE A 504 19.86 -19.09 -2.09
N ALA A 505 20.41 -19.51 -3.23
CA ALA A 505 21.56 -20.41 -3.31
C ALA A 505 22.86 -19.72 -3.73
N ASN A 506 22.78 -18.58 -4.40
CA ASN A 506 23.92 -17.79 -4.85
C ASN A 506 23.53 -16.31 -4.74
N ASP A 507 23.32 -15.66 -5.88
CA ASP A 507 22.95 -14.26 -6.00
C ASP A 507 21.61 -13.93 -5.33
N VAL A 508 21.61 -12.87 -4.53
CA VAL A 508 20.39 -12.32 -3.89
C VAL A 508 20.36 -10.81 -4.01
N THR A 509 19.17 -10.27 -4.24
CA THR A 509 18.82 -8.92 -3.77
C THR A 509 17.69 -9.00 -2.74
N LEU A 510 17.94 -8.53 -1.52
CA LEU A 510 16.91 -8.27 -0.51
C LEU A 510 16.60 -6.78 -0.47
N SER A 511 15.33 -6.43 -0.34
CA SER A 511 14.86 -5.05 -0.15
C SER A 511 13.85 -5.04 0.98
N VAL A 512 13.98 -4.10 1.91
CA VAL A 512 13.01 -3.88 2.99
C VAL A 512 12.85 -2.38 3.23
N LEU A 513 11.61 -1.91 3.23
CA LEU A 513 11.25 -0.58 3.68
C LEU A 513 10.83 -0.66 5.15
N PHE A 514 11.35 0.23 6.00
CA PHE A 514 10.99 0.22 7.41
C PHE A 514 11.03 1.61 8.04
N LYS A 515 10.29 1.78 9.14
CA LYS A 515 10.28 2.96 10.00
C LYS A 515 10.33 2.54 11.46
N LEU A 516 11.42 2.87 12.15
CA LEU A 516 11.57 2.49 13.56
C LEU A 516 10.81 3.42 14.48
N ASP A 517 10.30 2.87 15.58
CA ASP A 517 9.57 3.66 16.58
C ASP A 517 10.49 4.46 17.51
N ASN A 518 11.69 3.92 17.74
CA ASN A 518 12.71 4.50 18.58
C ASN A 518 14.02 4.70 17.82
N ASN A 519 14.77 5.75 18.19
CA ASN A 519 16.08 6.02 17.60
C ASN A 519 17.00 4.83 17.85
N ARG A 520 17.68 4.37 16.81
CA ARG A 520 18.65 3.27 16.92
C ARG A 520 20.05 3.80 16.70
N THR A 521 20.79 4.00 17.80
CA THR A 521 22.20 4.47 17.78
C THR A 521 23.15 3.48 18.47
N SER A 522 22.65 2.34 18.94
CA SER A 522 23.40 1.35 19.72
C SER A 522 22.86 -0.06 19.53
N ALA A 523 23.59 -1.03 20.07
CA ALA A 523 23.22 -2.44 20.11
C ALA A 523 21.81 -2.67 20.70
N THR A 524 21.13 -3.66 20.15
CA THR A 524 19.89 -4.25 20.68
C THR A 524 20.20 -5.25 21.80
N ALA A 525 19.17 -5.67 22.57
CA ALA A 525 19.34 -6.67 23.63
C ALA A 525 19.67 -8.08 23.09
N GLY A 526 19.30 -8.34 21.83
CA GLY A 526 19.55 -9.55 21.06
C GLY A 526 19.35 -9.26 19.57
N LEU A 527 19.54 -10.24 18.68
CA LEU A 527 19.26 -10.03 17.25
C LEU A 527 17.79 -9.68 17.05
N GLU A 528 17.49 -8.56 16.43
CA GLU A 528 16.14 -8.18 15.99
C GLU A 528 16.11 -8.27 14.46
N ASN A 529 15.20 -9.07 13.90
CA ASN A 529 15.17 -9.31 12.45
C ASN A 529 14.05 -8.50 11.82
N LEU A 530 14.38 -7.73 10.79
CA LEU A 530 13.38 -7.25 9.84
C LEU A 530 12.86 -8.43 9.00
N LEU A 531 13.79 -9.29 8.55
CA LEU A 531 13.53 -10.49 7.75
C LEU A 531 14.56 -11.57 8.10
N ASN A 532 14.16 -12.84 8.21
CA ASN A 532 15.09 -13.94 8.45
C ASN A 532 14.56 -15.27 7.92
N LYS A 533 15.30 -15.87 7.00
CA LYS A 533 15.13 -17.26 6.61
C LYS A 533 16.22 -18.09 7.28
N TYR A 534 15.86 -18.74 8.39
CA TYR A 534 16.85 -19.39 9.24
C TYR A 534 17.66 -20.47 8.48
N GLY A 535 18.98 -20.43 8.62
CA GLY A 535 19.90 -21.30 7.90
C GLY A 535 20.14 -20.91 6.44
N ASN A 536 19.68 -19.72 6.01
CA ASN A 536 19.94 -19.19 4.67
C ASN A 536 20.37 -17.71 4.70
N TYR A 537 19.45 -16.77 4.97
CA TYR A 537 19.76 -15.34 5.05
C TYR A 537 18.94 -14.61 6.12
N ALA A 538 19.41 -13.45 6.57
CA ALA A 538 18.69 -12.54 7.45
C ALA A 538 19.10 -11.08 7.23
N PHE A 539 18.16 -10.18 7.50
CA PHE A 539 18.36 -8.76 7.61
C PHE A 539 18.02 -8.34 9.04
N GLU A 540 19.05 -7.99 9.81
CA GLU A 540 18.97 -7.97 11.26
C GLU A 540 19.73 -6.78 11.88
N PHE A 541 19.24 -6.30 13.03
CA PHE A 541 19.99 -5.42 13.91
C PHE A 541 20.77 -6.26 14.93
N PRO A 542 22.09 -6.08 15.05
CA PRO A 542 22.93 -6.88 15.92
C PRO A 542 22.91 -6.40 17.38
N SER A 543 23.21 -7.32 18.29
CA SER A 543 23.47 -7.01 19.70
C SER A 543 24.86 -6.41 19.95
N SER A 544 25.46 -5.71 18.97
CA SER A 544 26.85 -5.20 19.06
C SER A 544 27.01 -3.72 18.73
N ASP A 545 26.14 -3.15 17.90
CA ASP A 545 26.03 -1.73 17.56
C ASP A 545 24.68 -1.45 16.89
N GLY A 546 24.42 -0.21 16.48
CA GLY A 546 23.17 0.18 15.82
C GLY A 546 23.13 -0.02 14.31
N ALA A 547 24.17 -0.62 13.69
CA ALA A 547 24.19 -0.81 12.24
C ALA A 547 23.26 -1.94 11.82
N LEU A 548 22.52 -1.74 10.73
CA LEU A 548 21.81 -2.84 10.09
C LEU A 548 22.83 -3.78 9.44
N GLN A 549 22.60 -5.09 9.50
CA GLN A 549 23.49 -6.06 8.89
C GLN A 549 22.72 -7.12 8.11
N TYR A 550 23.36 -7.61 7.06
CA TYR A 550 22.98 -8.84 6.42
C TYR A 550 23.76 -10.00 7.01
N ALA A 551 23.04 -11.07 7.33
CA ALA A 551 23.61 -12.33 7.69
C ALA A 551 23.26 -13.39 6.65
N TYR A 552 24.18 -14.28 6.35
CA TYR A 552 23.89 -15.47 5.57
C TYR A 552 24.58 -16.69 6.17
N TYR A 553 24.03 -17.85 5.88
CA TYR A 553 24.56 -19.10 6.35
C TYR A 553 25.47 -19.74 5.29
N ASP A 554 26.78 -19.71 5.57
CA ASP A 554 27.76 -20.45 4.77
C ASP A 554 27.73 -21.92 5.19
N GLY A 555 27.13 -22.77 4.36
CA GLY A 555 27.06 -24.20 4.64
C GLY A 555 28.34 -24.99 4.29
N TYR A 556 29.32 -24.38 3.61
CA TYR A 556 30.64 -25.00 3.43
C TYR A 556 31.42 -24.98 4.75
N ILE A 557 31.37 -23.89 5.51
CA ILE A 557 32.01 -23.78 6.84
C ILE A 557 31.07 -24.04 8.01
N GLY A 558 29.76 -24.07 7.79
CA GLY A 558 28.73 -24.32 8.79
C GLY A 558 28.52 -23.17 9.78
N SER A 559 28.66 -21.91 9.34
CA SER A 559 28.59 -20.73 10.21
C SER A 559 27.89 -19.55 9.54
N TRP A 560 27.18 -18.76 10.35
CA TRP A 560 26.68 -17.45 9.94
C TRP A 560 27.83 -16.48 9.71
N GLN A 561 27.81 -15.85 8.56
CA GLN A 561 28.65 -14.69 8.23
C GLN A 561 27.76 -13.44 8.25
N ARG A 562 28.37 -12.28 8.55
CA ARG A 562 27.65 -11.02 8.76
C ARG A 562 28.43 -9.85 8.17
N TYR A 563 27.72 -8.97 7.48
CA TYR A 563 28.25 -7.71 6.98
C TYR A 563 27.33 -6.57 7.34
N LYS A 564 27.93 -5.51 7.89
CA LYS A 564 27.22 -4.35 8.40
C LYS A 564 27.29 -3.21 7.41
N SER A 565 26.20 -2.45 7.39
CA SER A 565 26.18 -1.07 6.91
C SER A 565 27.20 -0.21 7.67
N ASP A 566 27.75 0.81 7.00
CA ASP A 566 28.55 1.86 7.65
C ASP A 566 27.63 2.88 8.37
N LYS A 567 26.32 2.92 8.05
CA LYS A 567 25.29 3.64 8.80
C LYS A 567 24.97 2.92 10.11
N VAL A 568 25.35 3.55 11.22
CA VAL A 568 25.18 3.04 12.61
C VAL A 568 24.04 3.71 13.37
N SER A 569 23.37 4.70 12.76
CA SER A 569 22.31 5.49 13.37
C SER A 569 21.09 5.61 12.46
N TRP A 570 19.92 5.30 13.02
CA TRP A 570 18.62 5.32 12.36
C TRP A 570 17.67 6.14 13.20
N ASP A 571 17.13 7.20 12.60
CA ASP A 571 16.25 8.13 13.30
C ASP A 571 14.84 7.53 13.39
N ALA A 572 14.23 7.71 14.56
CA ALA A 572 12.87 7.28 14.82
C ALA A 572 11.91 7.96 13.84
N LYS A 573 10.82 7.27 13.51
CA LYS A 573 9.70 7.77 12.71
C LYS A 573 10.10 8.25 11.31
N THR A 574 11.27 7.85 10.83
CA THR A 574 11.76 8.11 9.48
C THR A 574 11.77 6.81 8.68
N TYR A 575 11.23 6.84 7.47
CA TYR A 575 11.24 5.70 6.56
C TYR A 575 12.63 5.56 5.92
N PHE A 576 13.13 4.33 5.86
CA PHE A 576 14.37 3.96 5.19
C PHE A 576 14.10 2.81 4.22
N LEU A 577 14.75 2.84 3.06
CA LEU A 577 14.79 1.70 2.14
C LEU A 577 16.19 1.08 2.20
N ALA A 578 16.31 -0.12 2.75
CA ALA A 578 17.57 -0.83 2.83
C ALA A 578 17.58 -2.00 1.85
N ASN A 579 18.63 -2.05 1.02
CA ASN A 579 18.83 -3.12 0.07
C ASN A 579 20.18 -3.78 0.30
N LEU A 580 20.21 -5.09 0.09
CA LEU A 580 21.45 -5.83 0.02
C LEU A 580 21.51 -6.64 -1.27
N VAL A 581 22.63 -6.53 -1.98
CA VAL A 581 22.98 -7.37 -3.11
C VAL A 581 24.18 -8.25 -2.74
N HIS A 582 24.04 -9.57 -2.84
CA HIS A 582 25.14 -10.53 -2.74
C HIS A 582 25.47 -11.03 -4.13
N ASP A 583 26.63 -10.65 -4.66
CA ASP A 583 27.09 -10.98 -6.01
C ASP A 583 28.21 -12.01 -5.96
N THR A 584 27.85 -13.27 -6.19
CA THR A 584 28.79 -14.39 -6.20
C THR A 584 29.78 -14.33 -7.37
N THR A 585 29.40 -13.66 -8.47
CA THR A 585 30.25 -13.52 -9.65
C THR A 585 31.35 -12.48 -9.40
N ALA A 586 31.00 -11.34 -8.81
CA ALA A 586 31.95 -10.30 -8.42
C ALA A 586 32.71 -10.64 -7.13
N ASN A 587 32.23 -11.62 -6.37
CA ASN A 587 32.66 -11.91 -5.00
C ASN A 587 32.53 -10.68 -4.10
N LYS A 588 31.34 -10.08 -4.10
CA LYS A 588 31.05 -8.84 -3.36
C LYS A 588 29.64 -8.81 -2.81
N ASP A 589 29.53 -8.24 -1.61
CA ASP A 589 28.27 -7.78 -1.05
C ASP A 589 28.20 -6.26 -1.14
N TYR A 590 27.02 -5.76 -1.46
CA TYR A 590 26.72 -4.33 -1.55
C TYR A 590 25.53 -4.02 -0.66
N PHE A 591 25.70 -3.04 0.22
CA PHE A 591 24.64 -2.50 1.05
C PHE A 591 24.25 -1.14 0.50
N TYR A 592 22.95 -0.94 0.28
CA TYR A 592 22.40 0.34 -0.16
C TYR A 592 21.39 0.83 0.87
N VAL A 593 21.39 2.14 1.11
CA VAL A 593 20.41 2.83 1.92
C VAL A 593 19.86 3.98 1.09
N ASP A 594 18.53 4.08 1.00
CA ASP A 594 17.81 5.13 0.30
C ASP A 594 18.29 5.30 -1.16
N GLY A 595 18.40 4.17 -1.86
CA GLY A 595 18.81 4.11 -3.28
C GLY A 595 20.32 4.24 -3.51
N SER A 596 21.11 4.62 -2.50
CA SER A 596 22.54 4.91 -2.64
C SER A 596 23.43 3.83 -2.02
N LEU A 597 24.59 3.56 -2.63
CA LEU A 597 25.56 2.61 -2.07
C LEU A 597 26.11 3.15 -0.75
N ASP A 598 25.89 2.43 0.33
CA ASP A 598 26.45 2.72 1.65
C ASP A 598 27.84 2.08 1.79
N VAL A 599 27.94 0.77 1.53
CA VAL A 599 29.20 0.04 1.66
C VAL A 599 29.26 -1.17 0.74
N GLU A 600 30.47 -1.51 0.26
CA GLU A 600 30.78 -2.79 -0.37
C GLU A 600 31.81 -3.58 0.44
N ARG A 601 31.67 -4.90 0.48
CA ARG A 601 32.60 -5.83 1.14
C ARG A 601 32.94 -6.98 0.19
N ALA A 602 34.16 -7.50 0.30
CA ALA A 602 34.52 -8.71 -0.44
C ALA A 602 33.87 -9.92 0.24
N ASP A 603 33.15 -10.72 -0.53
CA ASP A 603 32.60 -11.99 -0.10
C ASP A 603 32.51 -12.99 -1.26
N SER A 604 33.06 -14.18 -1.09
CA SER A 604 33.06 -15.25 -2.10
C SER A 604 32.23 -16.45 -1.66
N SER A 605 31.41 -16.30 -0.63
CA SER A 605 30.64 -17.37 -0.06
C SER A 605 29.49 -17.82 -0.98
N THR A 606 28.94 -18.99 -0.69
CA THR A 606 27.73 -19.50 -1.33
C THR A 606 26.75 -19.89 -0.24
N THR A 607 25.48 -19.59 -0.46
CA THR A 607 24.41 -19.89 0.49
C THR A 607 23.90 -21.33 0.32
N THR A 608 23.27 -21.87 1.36
CA THR A 608 22.69 -23.22 1.32
C THR A 608 21.17 -23.21 1.44
N ASN A 609 20.53 -24.17 0.78
CA ASN A 609 19.11 -24.43 0.95
C ASN A 609 18.76 -24.75 2.40
N THR A 610 17.56 -24.34 2.78
CA THR A 610 16.99 -24.60 4.10
C THR A 610 15.55 -25.12 3.97
N THR A 611 15.05 -25.73 5.03
CA THR A 611 13.65 -26.14 5.18
C THR A 611 12.96 -25.36 6.29
N TYR A 612 13.57 -24.26 6.74
CA TYR A 612 12.98 -23.38 7.74
C TYR A 612 12.11 -22.32 7.08
N GLU A 613 11.15 -21.84 7.86
CA GLU A 613 10.26 -20.74 7.54
C GLU A 613 11.03 -19.43 7.33
N LEU A 614 10.35 -18.48 6.71
CA LEU A 614 10.80 -17.10 6.64
C LEU A 614 10.05 -16.31 7.72
N ASN A 615 10.81 -15.62 8.56
CA ASN A 615 10.33 -14.86 9.71
C ASN A 615 10.45 -13.37 9.40
N ILE A 616 9.40 -12.59 9.66
CA ILE A 616 9.37 -11.12 9.51
C ILE A 616 9.08 -10.49 10.86
N GLY A 617 9.89 -9.50 11.24
CA GLY A 617 9.74 -8.75 12.50
C GLY A 617 10.24 -9.44 13.77
N HIS A 618 10.75 -10.68 13.70
CA HIS A 618 11.21 -11.40 14.89
C HIS A 618 12.42 -12.33 14.67
N HIS A 619 13.17 -12.55 15.74
CA HIS A 619 14.20 -13.58 15.85
C HIS A 619 13.78 -14.63 16.88
N ASN A 620 13.50 -15.87 16.40
CA ASN A 620 13.11 -17.02 17.23
C ASN A 620 11.94 -16.77 18.20
N LYS A 621 11.09 -15.77 17.90
CA LYS A 621 9.96 -15.34 18.75
C LYS A 621 10.42 -14.91 20.15
N THR A 622 11.61 -14.31 20.24
CA THR A 622 12.17 -13.81 21.51
C THR A 622 12.60 -12.36 21.46
N ASN A 623 13.02 -11.88 20.29
CA ASN A 623 13.34 -10.48 20.07
C ASN A 623 12.49 -10.02 18.88
N PHE A 624 11.83 -8.88 19.04
CA PHE A 624 10.84 -8.37 18.12
C PHE A 624 11.23 -6.96 17.71
N ILE A 625 10.96 -6.60 16.46
CA ILE A 625 11.14 -5.25 15.96
C ILE A 625 10.05 -4.36 16.55
N GLU A 626 10.41 -3.13 16.91
CA GLU A 626 9.47 -2.08 17.29
C GLU A 626 9.46 -1.01 16.20
N GLY A 627 8.34 -0.93 15.47
CA GLY A 627 8.12 -0.04 14.35
C GLY A 627 7.50 -0.74 13.14
N LEU A 628 7.39 0.00 12.05
CA LEU A 628 6.63 -0.37 10.86
C LEU A 628 7.54 -0.99 9.79
N ILE A 629 7.10 -2.10 9.18
CA ILE A 629 7.72 -2.72 8.00
C ILE A 629 6.75 -2.67 6.81
N ASP A 630 7.31 -2.35 5.66
CA ASP A 630 6.62 -2.09 4.39
C ASP A 630 7.52 -2.62 3.23
N GLU A 631 6.97 -2.81 2.03
CA GLU A 631 7.66 -3.13 0.78
C GLU A 631 8.86 -4.11 0.93
N ILE A 632 8.58 -5.39 1.21
CA ILE A 632 9.61 -6.42 1.25
C ILE A 632 9.73 -7.08 -0.13
N ARG A 633 10.96 -7.15 -0.66
CA ARG A 633 11.23 -7.82 -1.94
C ARG A 633 12.41 -8.78 -1.82
N ILE A 634 12.25 -10.00 -2.32
CA ILE A 634 13.27 -11.05 -2.32
C ILE A 634 13.51 -11.44 -3.77
N SER A 635 14.74 -11.29 -4.25
CA SER A 635 15.10 -11.55 -5.64
C SER A 635 16.30 -12.49 -5.72
N SER A 636 16.22 -13.53 -6.55
CA SER A 636 17.29 -14.52 -6.81
C SER A 636 18.32 -14.03 -7.85
N THR A 637 18.31 -12.74 -8.17
CA THR A 637 19.30 -12.08 -9.04
C THR A 637 19.85 -10.80 -8.42
N ASN A 638 21.02 -10.39 -8.91
CA ASN A 638 21.68 -9.13 -8.54
C ASN A 638 21.02 -7.95 -9.25
N ARG A 639 20.29 -7.12 -8.50
CA ARG A 639 19.77 -5.85 -9.01
C ARG A 639 20.90 -4.83 -9.04
N SER A 640 20.99 -4.09 -10.15
CA SER A 640 22.05 -3.10 -10.35
C SER A 640 21.86 -1.88 -9.44
N ALA A 641 22.92 -1.08 -9.25
CA ALA A 641 22.81 0.20 -8.55
C ALA A 641 21.74 1.12 -9.17
N ALA A 642 21.65 1.17 -10.50
CA ALA A 642 20.61 1.94 -11.21
C ALA A 642 19.19 1.43 -10.90
N TRP A 643 19.01 0.10 -10.79
CA TRP A 643 17.72 -0.49 -10.41
C TRP A 643 17.34 -0.10 -8.98
N ILE A 644 18.29 -0.15 -8.05
CA ILE A 644 18.06 0.15 -6.63
C ILE A 644 17.75 1.64 -6.44
N ALA A 645 18.50 2.53 -7.10
CA ALA A 645 18.22 3.97 -7.09
C ALA A 645 16.83 4.28 -7.67
N ALA A 646 16.49 3.71 -8.83
CA ALA A 646 15.19 3.90 -9.44
C ALA A 646 14.05 3.31 -8.59
N THR A 647 14.28 2.20 -7.88
CA THR A 647 13.30 1.63 -6.94
C THR A 647 13.01 2.62 -5.82
N TYR A 648 14.04 3.24 -5.24
CA TYR A 648 13.86 4.28 -4.23
C TYR A 648 13.05 5.47 -4.78
N ASP A 649 13.44 6.03 -5.93
CA ASP A 649 12.75 7.18 -6.52
C ASP A 649 11.30 6.86 -6.91
N SER A 650 11.04 5.62 -7.32
CA SER A 650 9.71 5.10 -7.60
C SER A 650 8.86 5.05 -6.33
N LEU A 651 9.35 4.42 -5.25
CA LEU A 651 8.61 4.28 -3.98
C LEU A 651 8.47 5.62 -3.22
N TRP A 652 9.35 6.59 -3.45
CA TRP A 652 9.26 7.94 -2.86
C TRP A 652 8.43 8.92 -3.69
N ASP A 653 7.80 8.46 -4.76
CA ASP A 653 7.03 9.29 -5.70
C ASP A 653 7.85 10.51 -6.16
N THR A 654 9.08 10.26 -6.61
CA THR A 654 9.90 11.32 -7.23
C THR A 654 10.29 10.98 -8.66
N LEU A 655 10.04 9.75 -9.12
CA LEU A 655 10.40 9.30 -10.45
C LEU A 655 9.42 9.79 -11.55
N LEU A 656 8.18 10.08 -11.18
CA LEU A 656 7.09 10.32 -12.12
C LEU A 656 6.62 11.77 -12.16
N THR A 657 6.12 12.17 -13.33
CA THR A 657 5.33 13.38 -13.51
C THR A 657 4.08 13.09 -14.33
N TYR A 658 2.99 13.77 -13.99
CA TYR A 658 1.66 13.56 -14.57
C TYR A 658 1.29 14.74 -15.48
N GLY A 659 0.81 14.44 -16.68
CA GLY A 659 0.21 15.42 -17.58
C GLY A 659 -1.24 15.71 -17.23
N ALA A 660 -1.84 16.68 -17.91
CA ALA A 660 -3.27 16.93 -17.81
C ALA A 660 -4.09 15.76 -18.39
N GLU A 661 -5.31 15.58 -17.88
CA GLU A 661 -6.32 14.70 -18.48
C GLU A 661 -6.59 15.08 -19.96
N GLU A 662 -6.69 14.06 -20.80
CA GLU A 662 -7.08 14.14 -22.19
C GLU A 662 -8.40 13.37 -22.38
N THR A 663 -9.44 14.03 -22.90
CA THR A 663 -10.73 13.39 -23.20
C THR A 663 -10.81 12.94 -24.65
N GLY A 664 -11.17 11.68 -24.88
CA GLY A 664 -11.47 11.12 -26.20
C GLY A 664 -12.72 11.75 -26.80
N GLY A 665 -12.57 12.75 -27.68
CA GLY A 665 -13.72 13.36 -28.36
C GLY A 665 -13.53 14.76 -28.94
N SER A 666 -12.48 15.50 -28.57
CA SER A 666 -12.16 16.76 -29.24
C SER A 666 -11.35 16.48 -30.50
N GLU A 667 -11.90 16.81 -31.69
CA GLU A 667 -11.03 17.10 -32.83
C GLU A 667 -9.94 18.06 -32.35
N PRO A 668 -8.66 17.84 -32.70
CA PRO A 668 -7.65 18.84 -32.42
C PRO A 668 -8.13 20.13 -33.08
N GLU A 669 -8.24 21.21 -32.28
CA GLU A 669 -8.38 22.58 -32.75
C GLU A 669 -7.59 22.70 -34.05
N SER A 670 -8.32 22.76 -35.17
CA SER A 670 -7.69 22.88 -36.47
C SER A 670 -6.86 24.13 -36.34
N SER A 671 -5.54 23.96 -36.27
CA SER A 671 -4.61 25.07 -36.43
C SER A 671 -5.04 25.74 -37.72
N SER A 672 -5.73 26.87 -37.58
CA SER A 672 -6.16 27.69 -38.69
C SER A 672 -4.86 28.26 -39.23
N ASN A 673 -4.18 27.47 -40.05
CA ASN A 673 -3.23 27.92 -41.03
C ASN A 673 -4.04 28.80 -41.98
N ILE A 674 -4.27 30.05 -41.55
CA ILE A 674 -4.65 31.14 -42.42
C ILE A 674 -3.48 31.31 -43.36
N LEU A 675 -3.51 30.51 -44.43
CA LEU A 675 -2.68 30.69 -45.59
C LEU A 675 -3.23 31.94 -46.30
N PHE A 676 -2.70 33.11 -45.95
CA PHE A 676 -2.88 34.33 -46.71
C PHE A 676 -2.28 34.13 -48.11
N ILE A 677 -3.08 33.64 -49.05
CA ILE A 677 -2.78 33.77 -50.47
C ILE A 677 -3.19 35.19 -50.86
N PHE A 678 -2.21 36.09 -50.93
CA PHE A 678 -2.36 37.33 -51.68
C PHE A 678 -2.61 36.98 -53.14
N SER A 679 -3.86 37.08 -53.60
CA SER A 679 -4.16 37.25 -55.01
C SER A 679 -4.28 38.75 -55.29
N ASN A 680 -3.26 39.33 -55.90
CA ASN A 680 -3.38 40.60 -56.61
C ASN A 680 -2.46 40.60 -57.83
N PHE A 681 -3.09 40.61 -59.00
CA PHE A 681 -2.60 40.93 -60.35
C PHE A 681 -1.57 40.02 -61.03
#